data_AF-A0A8E2FBE9-F1
#
_entry.id   AF-A0A8E2FBE9-F1
#
_cell.length_a   1.000
_cell.length_b   1.000
_cell.length_c   1.000
_cell.angle_alpha   90.00
_cell.angle_beta   90.00
_cell.angle_gamma   90.00
#
_symmetry.space_group_name_H-M   'P 1'
#
loop_
_entity.id
_entity.type
_entity.pdbx_description
1 polymer ?
#
loop_
_entity_poly.entity_id
_entity_poly.type
_entity_poly.pdbx_seq_one_letter_code
_entity_poly.pdbx_strand_id
1 'polypeptide(L)'
;MFPTFSGSSRRPRQVNLSGRHSSPHTTVGSGAGSQAALDRAQQERLQRQRERDRLKAAKTIQRTWRGHACRERIQNGLRREWDAVEQASASQHTPNTLVPYTSGAESLRQLQHLLRFAQARNEEDIRRIQHYSHRQILTPQNKGTGCSDGPWPLAYLRLERLVLSILEHRLRSHNYHWGSCSILMVILNFLAGQIPAETAQNARQFYRNIAMVVQKTSPTWSQSTNENGFPGAKVAPSTLVMETAMSPLKKVTGYTLNAYEAFACTFMVIPVLTEGNNSTSAALVHGLLNALAERVNYKLLANALATLLKTSSFAAYPELAESRNRARLLGCFIYFHRHAHDFHSPQAYSSHKDFVSVVSLLLNSLPNNIIDGQARDADQADEIPSSYDVSSINEFVREQILSLVNQESVGSLLSSSSQTSLVSREDKVEEARQLANYALALLRFFPRRGDDIRMWLYLGPMSSSSNSPSKSLPAIKYFWQATRNSSVFNSITRDSRAAIDLLKSKGPETKYGWKGPYSDRDTTSLIEDEWRVILVFLELYTFVLKVMDDEEFFSGGSVNFTRTSPVSSTMTRENALPLDEVKALTTFLKNLGFTLYFNASDIAGTEERDSNSAGISGFSFSSSARRIPEQLQPEPKPTEPSVGGVAGLSIDYVKGLVTGLLRMVYERDSRRKFLSTDHWLMTSRFDMSGFIPSVVQEEESRHRIEEEDAEDTNKDDDDDEDHIDSPQLIGTSRTQQARRLERLQRQQRKASRRRYLQAVAPRLEILQNMPFFIPFTTRVQIFREFVSLDMNKRRGHVDADTWRLTIMRRPDAPQQYEKHHAKIRREHEFDDAFEQFYPLGQGLKEPIQITFVDQFDTVEAGIDGGGVTKEFLTSVTHQAFNPSDGINLFVENDQHLLYPNPSAVEEQKELLRRAGISENSIEFRTQVTELLQRYEFLGRIIGKCMYEGILVDVNFAPFFLRKWALTGGTGSAPKESGYRATLNDLRDLDEGLYQGLHQLKNYTGDVEDFSLNFTVTDTITIDRHTGATKTITKDLKPNGSNTPVTNQNRLAYISYMARHRLQNQPYLQTTAFLRGLATMIQPSWLSMFNHSELQTLIGGTSSSIDIDDLRRNTQYGGVYVIGDDGLEHQTIQIFWHVMKQLSDGERRAVLKFVTSTPRAPLLGFGTLSPRFSIRDAGSNQERLPSTSTCVNLLKLPMYTDEDVLKEKLLYAVFSGAGFDLS
;
A
#
# COMPACT_ATOMS: atom_id res chain seq x y z
N MET A 1 -86.28 17.91 -44.89
CA MET A 1 -84.85 17.58 -45.13
C MET A 1 -84.08 17.85 -43.85
N PHE A 2 -83.37 16.84 -43.35
CA PHE A 2 -82.54 16.85 -42.14
C PHE A 2 -81.24 17.65 -42.36
N PRO A 3 -80.62 18.18 -41.30
CA PRO A 3 -79.49 17.45 -40.73
C PRO A 3 -79.47 17.40 -39.19
N THR A 4 -78.83 16.33 -38.75
CA THR A 4 -78.66 15.78 -37.41
C THR A 4 -77.53 16.46 -36.64
N PHE A 5 -77.80 16.91 -35.42
CA PHE A 5 -76.79 17.38 -34.47
C PHE A 5 -76.82 16.50 -33.22
N SER A 6 -75.78 15.68 -33.04
CA SER A 6 -75.56 14.83 -31.87
C SER A 6 -74.86 15.62 -30.77
N GLY A 7 -75.61 16.05 -29.74
CA GLY A 7 -75.08 16.88 -28.64
C GLY A 7 -75.59 16.45 -27.26
N SER A 8 -74.69 15.83 -26.49
CA SER A 8 -74.63 15.70 -25.02
C SER A 8 -75.94 15.61 -24.20
N SER A 9 -76.31 14.40 -23.77
CA SER A 9 -77.27 14.21 -22.66
C SER A 9 -76.58 14.39 -21.30
N ARG A 10 -76.45 15.64 -20.82
CA ARG A 10 -76.23 15.88 -19.38
C ARG A 10 -77.58 15.74 -18.66
N ARG A 11 -77.72 14.74 -17.78
CA ARG A 11 -78.88 14.65 -16.87
C ARG A 11 -78.87 15.86 -15.92
N PRO A 12 -80.01 16.53 -15.68
CA PRO A 12 -80.09 17.66 -14.76
C PRO A 12 -79.95 17.20 -13.30
N ARG A 13 -79.39 18.05 -12.44
CA ARG A 13 -79.31 17.82 -10.99
C ARG A 13 -80.70 17.91 -10.38
N GLN A 14 -81.20 16.82 -9.79
CA GLN A 14 -82.31 16.88 -8.83
C GLN A 14 -81.78 17.53 -7.55
N VAL A 15 -82.32 18.70 -7.21
CA VAL A 15 -82.12 19.36 -5.93
C VAL A 15 -83.41 19.19 -5.13
N ASN A 16 -83.39 18.32 -4.12
CA ASN A 16 -84.47 18.24 -3.13
C ASN A 16 -84.13 19.18 -1.97
N LEU A 17 -84.96 20.21 -1.77
CA LEU A 17 -84.85 21.27 -0.74
C LEU A 17 -85.92 21.14 0.37
N SER A 18 -86.24 19.94 0.84
CA SER A 18 -87.09 19.78 2.02
C SER A 18 -86.55 18.69 2.95
N GLY A 19 -86.35 19.06 4.21
CA GLY A 19 -85.81 18.20 5.26
C GLY A 19 -86.85 17.29 5.91
N ARG A 20 -86.37 16.13 6.38
CA ARG A 20 -87.00 15.07 7.21
C ARG A 20 -88.14 14.27 6.53
N HIS A 21 -88.21 12.94 6.65
CA HIS A 21 -88.05 12.08 7.83
C HIS A 21 -87.19 10.80 7.63
N SER A 22 -86.73 10.29 8.78
CA SER A 22 -86.00 9.05 9.13
C SER A 22 -86.84 7.77 8.91
N SER A 23 -86.40 6.49 8.97
CA SER A 23 -85.34 5.71 9.68
C SER A 23 -85.28 4.29 9.02
N PRO A 24 -84.74 3.17 9.60
CA PRO A 24 -83.73 2.93 10.66
C PRO A 24 -82.65 1.87 10.25
N HIS A 25 -81.58 1.71 11.04
CA HIS A 25 -80.45 0.73 10.94
C HIS A 25 -79.09 1.27 10.48
N THR A 26 -78.61 2.35 11.11
CA THR A 26 -77.20 2.38 11.54
C THR A 26 -77.06 3.32 12.72
N THR A 27 -76.60 2.75 13.84
CA THR A 27 -76.31 3.40 15.11
C THR A 27 -75.32 4.55 14.92
N VAL A 28 -75.64 5.71 15.51
CA VAL A 28 -74.84 6.92 15.48
C VAL A 28 -73.70 6.78 16.50
N GLY A 29 -72.47 6.64 16.00
CA GLY A 29 -71.28 7.09 16.70
C GLY A 29 -71.09 8.58 16.41
N SER A 30 -71.15 9.41 17.44
CA SER A 30 -71.04 10.87 17.33
C SER A 30 -69.64 11.26 16.86
N GLY A 31 -69.54 11.67 15.60
CA GLY A 31 -68.30 12.04 14.91
C GLY A 31 -68.59 12.54 13.50
N ALA A 32 -69.61 13.41 13.38
CA ALA A 32 -70.00 14.01 12.12
C ALA A 32 -69.00 15.12 11.74
N GLY A 33 -68.02 14.77 10.92
CA GLY A 33 -67.17 15.71 10.21
C GLY A 33 -67.37 15.57 8.71
N SER A 34 -67.24 16.68 7.97
CA SER A 34 -67.15 16.76 6.50
C SER A 34 -66.21 15.71 5.88
N GLN A 35 -65.26 15.20 6.67
CA GLN A 35 -64.34 14.12 6.30
C GLN A 35 -65.02 12.78 5.98
N ALA A 36 -66.03 12.33 6.72
CA ALA A 36 -66.65 11.01 6.43
C ALA A 36 -67.42 10.99 5.09
N ALA A 37 -67.99 12.13 4.69
CA ALA A 37 -68.63 12.31 3.39
C ALA A 37 -67.59 12.44 2.26
N LEU A 38 -66.48 13.14 2.53
CA LEU A 38 -65.34 13.22 1.61
C LEU A 38 -64.71 11.84 1.38
N ASP A 39 -64.52 11.05 2.43
CA ASP A 39 -63.94 9.70 2.34
C ASP A 39 -64.81 8.76 1.52
N ARG A 40 -66.15 8.79 1.70
CA ARG A 40 -67.07 8.02 0.85
C ARG A 40 -67.02 8.49 -0.60
N ALA A 41 -66.98 9.80 -0.86
CA ALA A 41 -66.87 10.33 -2.22
C ALA A 41 -65.50 10.01 -2.87
N GLN A 42 -64.43 9.95 -2.07
CA GLN A 42 -63.09 9.60 -2.49
C GLN A 42 -62.99 8.11 -2.80
N GLN A 43 -63.57 7.24 -1.96
CA GLN A 43 -63.71 5.80 -2.21
C GLN A 43 -64.52 5.53 -3.48
N GLU A 44 -65.63 6.23 -3.69
CA GLU A 44 -66.47 6.05 -4.89
C GLU A 44 -65.75 6.53 -6.16
N ARG A 45 -64.97 7.62 -6.10
CA ARG A 45 -64.09 8.05 -7.22
C ARG A 45 -63.03 7.00 -7.53
N LEU A 46 -62.42 6.42 -6.49
CA LEU A 46 -61.40 5.38 -6.62
C LEU A 46 -61.98 4.11 -7.24
N GLN A 47 -63.22 3.74 -6.88
CA GLN A 47 -63.92 2.60 -7.46
C GLN A 47 -64.27 2.83 -8.94
N ARG A 48 -64.79 4.01 -9.31
CA ARG A 48 -65.02 4.37 -10.73
C ARG A 48 -63.73 4.42 -11.53
N GLN A 49 -62.61 4.82 -10.93
CA GLN A 49 -61.30 4.78 -11.59
C GLN A 49 -60.83 3.35 -11.82
N ARG A 50 -60.96 2.46 -10.81
CA ARG A 50 -60.67 1.02 -10.96
C ARG A 50 -61.52 0.36 -12.05
N GLU A 51 -62.80 0.71 -12.17
CA GLU A 51 -63.66 0.20 -13.25
C GLU A 51 -63.24 0.69 -14.63
N ARG A 52 -62.85 1.96 -14.75
CA ARG A 52 -62.29 2.52 -16.00
C ARG A 52 -60.99 1.82 -16.38
N ASP A 53 -60.11 1.59 -15.42
CA ASP A 53 -58.85 0.88 -15.64
C ASP A 53 -59.10 -0.57 -16.04
N ARG A 54 -60.06 -1.26 -15.40
CA ARG A 54 -60.48 -2.62 -15.76
C ARG A 54 -61.04 -2.68 -17.19
N LEU A 55 -61.90 -1.74 -17.59
CA LEU A 55 -62.44 -1.68 -18.95
C LEU A 55 -61.37 -1.33 -19.98
N LYS A 56 -60.43 -0.44 -19.64
CA LYS A 56 -59.30 -0.09 -20.51
C LYS A 56 -58.37 -1.29 -20.67
N ALA A 57 -58.08 -2.02 -19.60
CA ALA A 57 -57.32 -3.28 -19.65
C ALA A 57 -58.04 -4.33 -20.52
N ALA A 58 -59.34 -4.55 -20.34
CA ALA A 58 -60.13 -5.48 -21.15
C ALA A 58 -60.10 -5.12 -22.64
N LYS A 59 -60.28 -3.84 -22.99
CA LYS A 59 -60.16 -3.36 -24.38
C LYS A 59 -58.76 -3.58 -24.95
N THR A 60 -57.74 -3.40 -24.12
CA THR A 60 -56.34 -3.63 -24.51
C THR A 60 -56.11 -5.10 -24.78
N ILE A 61 -56.56 -6.00 -23.90
CA ILE A 61 -56.48 -7.46 -24.05
C ILE A 61 -57.23 -7.93 -25.31
N GLN A 62 -58.44 -7.43 -25.55
CA GLN A 62 -59.22 -7.81 -26.75
C GLN A 62 -58.54 -7.34 -28.03
N ARG A 63 -57.99 -6.11 -28.03
CA ARG A 63 -57.24 -5.58 -29.19
C ARG A 63 -55.96 -6.38 -29.44
N THR A 64 -55.20 -6.71 -28.39
CA THR A 64 -53.97 -7.50 -28.52
C THR A 64 -54.27 -8.93 -28.99
N TRP A 65 -55.32 -9.57 -28.47
CA TRP A 65 -55.74 -10.92 -28.87
C TRP A 65 -56.24 -10.99 -30.31
N ARG A 66 -57.11 -10.06 -30.74
CA ARG A 66 -57.55 -9.98 -32.15
C ARG A 66 -56.38 -9.76 -33.09
N GLY A 67 -55.42 -8.90 -32.70
CA GLY A 67 -54.18 -8.70 -33.44
C GLY A 67 -53.30 -9.97 -33.50
N HIS A 68 -53.19 -10.71 -32.40
CA HIS A 68 -52.47 -11.98 -32.34
C HIS A 68 -53.09 -13.03 -33.27
N ALA A 69 -54.40 -13.27 -33.15
CA ALA A 69 -55.12 -14.27 -33.94
C ALA A 69 -55.09 -13.98 -35.46
N CYS A 70 -55.07 -12.70 -35.85
CA CYS A 70 -54.91 -12.31 -37.25
C CYS A 70 -53.49 -12.59 -37.76
N ARG A 71 -52.45 -12.21 -37.01
CA ARG A 71 -51.04 -12.50 -37.35
C ARG A 71 -50.79 -14.00 -37.47
N GLU A 72 -51.33 -14.79 -36.55
CA GLU A 72 -51.21 -16.24 -36.54
C GLU A 72 -51.85 -16.89 -37.79
N ARG A 73 -53.05 -16.44 -38.18
CA ARG A 73 -53.70 -16.88 -39.43
C ARG A 73 -52.84 -16.58 -40.67
N ILE A 74 -52.29 -15.37 -40.77
CA ILE A 74 -51.44 -14.97 -41.90
C ILE A 74 -50.14 -15.79 -41.92
N GLN A 75 -49.50 -15.99 -40.77
CA GLN A 75 -48.28 -16.81 -40.67
C GLN A 75 -48.52 -18.26 -41.10
N ASN A 76 -49.65 -18.85 -40.71
CA ASN A 76 -50.02 -20.21 -41.14
C ASN A 76 -50.31 -20.29 -42.65
N GLY A 77 -50.88 -19.24 -43.26
CA GLY A 77 -51.02 -19.15 -44.71
C GLY A 77 -49.67 -19.16 -45.42
N LEU A 78 -48.75 -18.29 -44.99
CA LEU A 78 -47.39 -18.20 -45.55
C LEU A 78 -46.58 -19.49 -45.37
N ARG A 79 -46.75 -20.23 -44.26
CA ARG A 79 -46.14 -21.56 -44.07
C ARG A 79 -46.54 -22.55 -45.16
N ARG A 80 -47.84 -22.62 -45.47
CA ARG A 80 -48.38 -23.53 -46.50
C ARG A 80 -47.88 -23.15 -47.90
N GLU A 81 -47.81 -21.85 -48.20
CA GLU A 81 -47.29 -21.37 -49.48
C GLU A 81 -45.80 -21.72 -49.65
N TRP A 82 -45.00 -21.58 -48.59
CA TRP A 82 -43.59 -21.97 -48.59
C TRP A 82 -43.42 -23.48 -48.76
N ASP A 83 -44.15 -24.29 -47.96
CA ASP A 83 -44.09 -25.75 -48.02
C ASP A 83 -44.49 -26.27 -49.42
N ALA A 84 -45.49 -25.66 -50.07
CA ALA A 84 -45.93 -26.06 -51.41
C ALA A 84 -44.85 -25.91 -52.48
N VAL A 85 -44.03 -24.85 -52.41
CA VAL A 85 -42.97 -24.60 -53.40
C VAL A 85 -41.75 -25.51 -53.16
N GLU A 86 -41.40 -25.73 -51.90
CA GLU A 86 -40.27 -26.59 -51.54
C GLU A 86 -40.60 -28.09 -51.77
N GLN A 87 -41.85 -28.53 -51.53
CA GLN A 87 -42.30 -29.89 -51.86
C GLN A 87 -42.39 -30.15 -53.37
N ALA A 88 -42.80 -29.16 -54.16
CA ALA A 88 -42.82 -29.25 -55.62
C ALA A 88 -41.41 -29.39 -56.23
N SER A 89 -40.40 -28.86 -55.54
CA SER A 89 -38.98 -29.04 -55.91
C SER A 89 -38.43 -30.42 -55.52
N ALA A 90 -38.95 -31.03 -54.45
CA ALA A 90 -38.52 -32.34 -53.96
C ALA A 90 -39.14 -33.52 -54.74
N SER A 91 -40.32 -33.35 -55.33
CA SER A 91 -41.06 -34.41 -56.04
C SER A 91 -40.50 -34.78 -57.42
N GLN A 92 -39.58 -33.98 -57.97
CA GLN A 92 -39.02 -34.22 -59.31
C GLN A 92 -37.80 -35.16 -59.30
N HIS A 93 -37.15 -35.41 -58.16
CA HIS A 93 -35.91 -36.20 -58.04
C HIS A 93 -35.89 -37.13 -56.81
N THR A 94 -34.95 -38.09 -56.78
CA THR A 94 -34.86 -39.17 -55.77
C THR A 94 -34.85 -38.67 -54.32
N PRO A 95 -35.55 -39.35 -53.38
CA PRO A 95 -35.93 -38.83 -52.06
C PRO A 95 -34.79 -38.54 -51.06
N ASN A 96 -33.52 -38.76 -51.41
CA ASN A 96 -32.37 -38.61 -50.49
C ASN A 96 -31.28 -37.63 -50.94
N THR A 97 -31.49 -36.86 -52.02
CA THR A 97 -30.50 -35.90 -52.54
C THR A 97 -31.05 -34.48 -52.53
N LEU A 98 -30.49 -33.62 -51.67
CA LEU A 98 -30.84 -32.19 -51.61
C LEU A 98 -30.31 -31.44 -52.84
N VAL A 99 -31.18 -30.73 -53.54
CA VAL A 99 -30.88 -30.05 -54.81
C VAL A 99 -30.60 -28.56 -54.57
N PRO A 100 -29.59 -27.93 -55.21
CA PRO A 100 -29.38 -26.48 -55.16
C PRO A 100 -30.56 -25.69 -55.76
N TYR A 101 -30.63 -24.38 -55.48
CA TYR A 101 -31.63 -23.49 -56.11
C TYR A 101 -31.27 -23.22 -57.58
N THR A 102 -32.29 -23.06 -58.45
CA THR A 102 -32.07 -22.86 -59.89
C THR A 102 -31.65 -21.44 -60.25
N SER A 103 -32.02 -20.46 -59.43
CA SER A 103 -31.68 -19.04 -59.58
C SER A 103 -31.58 -18.34 -58.21
N GLY A 104 -30.68 -17.35 -58.10
CA GLY A 104 -30.60 -16.51 -56.89
C GLY A 104 -31.91 -15.78 -56.58
N ALA A 105 -32.67 -15.36 -57.60
CA ALA A 105 -33.95 -14.67 -57.38
C ALA A 105 -35.03 -15.59 -56.75
N GLU A 106 -34.99 -16.88 -57.07
CA GLU A 106 -35.87 -17.89 -56.48
C GLU A 106 -35.54 -18.12 -55.00
N SER A 107 -34.25 -18.30 -54.71
CA SER A 107 -33.74 -18.45 -53.34
C SER A 107 -34.06 -17.23 -52.47
N LEU A 108 -33.85 -16.02 -52.97
CA LEU A 108 -34.17 -14.79 -52.23
C LEU A 108 -35.68 -14.68 -51.90
N ARG A 109 -36.56 -15.06 -52.81
CA ARG A 109 -38.02 -15.06 -52.56
C ARG A 109 -38.40 -16.05 -51.47
N GLN A 110 -37.84 -17.26 -51.52
CA GLN A 110 -38.07 -18.27 -50.48
C GLN A 110 -37.54 -17.82 -49.12
N LEU A 111 -36.37 -17.19 -49.08
CA LEU A 111 -35.83 -16.59 -47.86
C LEU A 111 -36.74 -15.50 -47.31
N GLN A 112 -37.24 -14.60 -48.16
CA GLN A 112 -38.15 -13.52 -47.74
C GLN A 112 -39.48 -14.06 -47.21
N HIS A 113 -40.01 -15.14 -47.78
CA HIS A 113 -41.20 -15.81 -47.27
C HIS A 113 -40.93 -16.45 -45.91
N LEU A 114 -39.85 -17.22 -45.79
CA LEU A 114 -39.42 -17.86 -44.55
C LEU A 114 -39.27 -16.84 -43.41
N LEU A 115 -38.58 -15.73 -43.65
CA LEU A 115 -38.34 -14.68 -42.64
C LEU A 115 -39.61 -13.96 -42.16
N ARG A 116 -40.73 -14.03 -42.89
CA ARG A 116 -41.99 -13.36 -42.50
C ARG A 116 -42.81 -14.18 -41.50
N PHE A 117 -42.65 -15.50 -41.46
CA PHE A 117 -43.41 -16.38 -40.56
C PHE A 117 -42.56 -17.16 -39.55
N ALA A 118 -41.27 -17.36 -39.81
CA ALA A 118 -40.42 -18.23 -38.99
C ALA A 118 -40.36 -17.75 -37.52
N GLN A 119 -40.57 -18.69 -36.60
CA GLN A 119 -40.51 -18.46 -35.16
C GLN A 119 -39.42 -19.31 -34.53
N ALA A 120 -38.60 -18.71 -33.66
CA ALA A 120 -37.45 -19.38 -33.03
C ALA A 120 -37.81 -20.53 -32.07
N ARG A 121 -39.08 -20.61 -31.63
CA ARG A 121 -39.58 -21.64 -30.68
C ARG A 121 -40.27 -22.82 -31.36
N ASN A 122 -40.58 -22.74 -32.65
CA ASN A 122 -41.33 -23.76 -33.36
C ASN A 122 -40.38 -24.74 -34.06
N GLU A 123 -40.36 -26.01 -33.64
CA GLU A 123 -39.44 -27.03 -34.18
C GLU A 123 -39.61 -27.27 -35.69
N GLU A 124 -40.84 -27.19 -36.21
CA GLU A 124 -41.06 -27.34 -37.65
C GLU A 124 -40.49 -26.17 -38.45
N ASP A 125 -40.56 -24.94 -37.91
CA ASP A 125 -39.95 -23.77 -38.57
C ASP A 125 -38.41 -23.87 -38.52
N ILE A 126 -37.83 -24.46 -37.47
CA ILE A 126 -36.39 -24.74 -37.40
C ILE A 126 -35.97 -25.73 -38.49
N ARG A 127 -36.74 -26.79 -38.72
CA ARG A 127 -36.47 -27.75 -39.82
C ARG A 127 -36.55 -27.07 -41.18
N ARG A 128 -37.51 -26.17 -41.41
CA ARG A 128 -37.62 -25.36 -42.65
C ARG A 128 -36.39 -24.49 -42.87
N ILE A 129 -35.89 -23.85 -41.82
CA ILE A 129 -34.65 -23.05 -41.89
C ILE A 129 -33.45 -23.93 -42.23
N GLN A 130 -33.30 -25.08 -41.58
CA GLN A 130 -32.23 -26.03 -41.88
C GLN A 130 -32.30 -26.53 -43.33
N HIS A 131 -33.50 -26.84 -43.82
CA HIS A 131 -33.74 -27.27 -45.19
C HIS A 131 -33.33 -26.19 -46.20
N TYR A 132 -33.85 -24.97 -46.06
CA TYR A 132 -33.49 -23.82 -46.89
C TYR A 132 -31.97 -23.59 -46.90
N SER A 133 -31.36 -23.53 -45.71
CA SER A 133 -29.93 -23.22 -45.61
C SER A 133 -29.05 -24.31 -46.20
N HIS A 134 -29.42 -25.59 -46.09
CA HIS A 134 -28.66 -26.68 -46.72
C HIS A 134 -28.70 -26.59 -48.25
N ARG A 135 -29.88 -26.32 -48.84
CA ARG A 135 -30.01 -26.07 -50.28
C ARG A 135 -29.20 -24.85 -50.73
N GLN A 136 -29.21 -23.78 -49.91
CA GLN A 136 -28.47 -22.56 -50.21
C GLN A 136 -26.95 -22.76 -50.15
N ILE A 137 -26.44 -23.56 -49.20
CA ILE A 137 -25.02 -23.90 -49.10
C ILE A 137 -24.54 -24.71 -50.33
N LEU A 138 -25.38 -25.62 -50.84
CA LEU A 138 -25.08 -26.45 -52.01
C LEU A 138 -25.19 -25.71 -53.34
N THR A 139 -25.77 -24.51 -53.37
CA THR A 139 -25.97 -23.73 -54.59
C THR A 139 -24.62 -23.20 -55.09
N PRO A 140 -24.08 -23.70 -56.24
CA PRO A 140 -22.74 -23.34 -56.67
C PRO A 140 -22.66 -21.84 -56.97
N GLN A 141 -21.68 -21.14 -56.39
CA GLN A 141 -21.37 -19.74 -56.70
C GLN A 141 -20.75 -19.55 -58.10
N ASN A 142 -21.03 -20.43 -59.06
CA ASN A 142 -20.40 -20.45 -60.37
C ASN A 142 -21.33 -19.86 -61.43
N LYS A 143 -20.84 -18.78 -62.07
CA LYS A 143 -21.43 -17.96 -63.15
C LYS A 143 -22.34 -16.81 -62.69
N GLY A 144 -21.74 -15.77 -62.10
CA GLY A 144 -22.24 -14.39 -62.19
C GLY A 144 -23.54 -14.03 -61.46
N THR A 145 -24.14 -14.93 -60.68
CA THR A 145 -25.28 -14.63 -59.81
C THR A 145 -24.79 -14.26 -58.42
N GLY A 146 -24.39 -13.00 -58.25
CA GLY A 146 -23.96 -12.47 -56.95
C GLY A 146 -25.09 -12.52 -55.93
N CYS A 147 -25.17 -13.58 -55.12
CA CYS A 147 -26.01 -13.64 -53.91
C CYS A 147 -25.40 -12.81 -52.75
N SER A 148 -24.57 -11.81 -53.08
CA SER A 148 -23.87 -10.91 -52.17
C SER A 148 -24.39 -9.47 -52.28
N ASP A 149 -24.98 -9.08 -53.40
CA ASP A 149 -25.26 -7.67 -53.73
C ASP A 149 -26.77 -7.35 -53.76
N GLY A 150 -27.15 -6.14 -53.36
CA GLY A 150 -28.55 -5.69 -53.36
C GLY A 150 -29.32 -6.08 -52.08
N PRO A 151 -30.51 -6.72 -52.15
CA PRO A 151 -31.35 -7.03 -50.98
C PRO A 151 -30.85 -8.21 -50.12
N TRP A 152 -29.80 -8.91 -50.55
CA TRP A 152 -29.26 -10.11 -49.90
C TRP A 152 -28.67 -9.87 -48.51
N PRO A 153 -27.84 -8.83 -48.26
CA PRO A 153 -27.22 -8.66 -46.95
C PRO A 153 -28.23 -8.47 -45.82
N LEU A 154 -29.30 -7.72 -46.07
CA LEU A 154 -30.39 -7.53 -45.10
C LEU A 154 -31.19 -8.82 -44.86
N ALA A 155 -31.41 -9.62 -45.90
CA ALA A 155 -32.12 -10.89 -45.78
C ALA A 155 -31.28 -11.91 -44.99
N TYR A 156 -29.99 -12.02 -45.28
CA TYR A 156 -29.08 -12.88 -44.53
C TYR A 156 -28.85 -12.41 -43.10
N LEU A 157 -28.77 -11.10 -42.83
CA LEU A 157 -28.65 -10.58 -41.46
C LEU A 157 -29.89 -10.92 -40.61
N ARG A 158 -31.09 -10.87 -41.21
CA ARG A 158 -32.32 -11.29 -40.54
C ARG A 158 -32.33 -12.79 -40.28
N LEU A 159 -31.84 -13.59 -41.22
CA LEU A 159 -31.68 -15.04 -41.04
C LEU A 159 -30.67 -15.35 -39.93
N GLU A 160 -29.52 -14.66 -39.91
CA GLU A 160 -28.49 -14.80 -38.89
C GLU A 160 -29.05 -14.51 -37.49
N ARG A 161 -29.75 -13.38 -37.30
CA ARG A 161 -30.40 -13.04 -36.02
C ARG A 161 -31.40 -14.09 -35.57
N LEU A 162 -32.15 -14.66 -36.51
CA LEU A 162 -33.13 -15.70 -36.24
C LEU A 162 -32.43 -17.01 -35.83
N VAL A 163 -31.37 -17.41 -36.54
CA VAL A 163 -30.54 -18.58 -36.20
C VAL A 163 -29.86 -18.42 -34.83
N LEU A 164 -29.31 -17.24 -34.54
CA LEU A 164 -28.75 -16.91 -33.22
C LEU A 164 -29.79 -17.02 -32.10
N SER A 165 -31.04 -16.57 -32.34
CA SER A 165 -32.12 -16.69 -31.36
C SER A 165 -32.58 -18.15 -31.13
N ILE A 166 -32.59 -18.98 -32.17
CA ILE A 166 -32.86 -20.42 -32.06
C ILE A 166 -31.76 -21.11 -31.26
N LEU A 167 -30.50 -20.78 -31.58
CA LEU A 167 -29.33 -21.32 -30.91
C LEU A 167 -29.35 -20.96 -29.41
N GLU A 168 -29.63 -19.70 -29.07
CA GLU A 168 -29.79 -19.25 -27.69
C GLU A 168 -30.88 -20.01 -26.94
N HIS A 169 -32.04 -20.20 -27.57
CA HIS A 169 -33.16 -20.93 -26.96
C HIS A 169 -32.81 -22.40 -26.69
N ARG A 170 -32.18 -23.07 -27.65
CA ARG A 170 -31.73 -24.47 -27.51
C ARG A 170 -30.63 -24.62 -26.47
N LEU A 171 -29.70 -23.67 -26.40
CA LEU A 171 -28.64 -23.68 -25.39
C LEU A 171 -29.17 -23.43 -23.98
N ARG A 172 -30.34 -22.81 -23.80
CA ARG A 172 -30.99 -22.68 -22.48
C ARG A 172 -31.81 -23.91 -22.06
N SER A 173 -32.13 -24.81 -22.99
CA SER A 173 -32.87 -26.04 -22.71
C SER A 173 -32.00 -27.08 -21.96
N HIS A 174 -32.63 -27.92 -21.14
CA HIS A 174 -31.98 -29.04 -20.44
C HIS A 174 -31.62 -30.21 -21.38
N ASN A 175 -32.32 -30.37 -22.51
CA ASN A 175 -32.10 -31.45 -23.47
C ASN A 175 -31.16 -31.00 -24.61
N TYR A 176 -29.89 -30.77 -24.27
CA TYR A 176 -28.86 -30.33 -25.24
C TYR A 176 -28.29 -31.52 -26.05
N HIS A 177 -28.20 -31.39 -27.38
CA HIS A 177 -27.57 -32.38 -28.26
C HIS A 177 -26.72 -31.67 -29.34
N TRP A 178 -25.43 -32.02 -29.46
CA TRP A 178 -24.49 -31.39 -30.41
C TRP A 178 -24.98 -31.45 -31.86
N GLY A 179 -25.47 -32.60 -32.32
CA GLY A 179 -25.96 -32.78 -33.71
C GLY A 179 -27.05 -31.79 -34.15
N SER A 180 -27.87 -31.30 -33.22
CA SER A 180 -28.92 -30.31 -33.52
C SER A 180 -28.39 -28.87 -33.58
N CYS A 181 -27.25 -28.62 -32.92
CA CYS A 181 -26.55 -27.33 -32.91
C CYS A 181 -25.47 -27.25 -33.98
N SER A 182 -24.85 -28.37 -34.37
CA SER A 182 -23.80 -28.43 -35.39
C SER A 182 -24.30 -27.92 -36.73
N ILE A 183 -25.53 -28.28 -37.12
CA ILE A 183 -26.17 -27.78 -38.34
C ILE A 183 -26.35 -26.26 -38.26
N LEU A 184 -26.81 -25.72 -37.13
CA LEU A 184 -26.96 -24.27 -36.95
C LEU A 184 -25.60 -23.55 -36.98
N MET A 185 -24.54 -24.17 -36.46
CA MET A 185 -23.17 -23.63 -36.52
C MET A 185 -22.60 -23.61 -37.95
N VAL A 186 -22.88 -24.62 -38.76
CA VAL A 186 -22.54 -24.63 -40.20
C VAL A 186 -23.27 -23.49 -40.93
N ILE A 187 -24.55 -23.28 -40.63
CA ILE A 187 -25.34 -22.18 -41.20
C ILE A 187 -24.75 -20.82 -40.80
N LEU A 188 -24.39 -20.64 -39.52
CA LEU A 188 -23.74 -19.41 -39.04
C LEU A 188 -22.38 -19.17 -39.72
N ASN A 189 -21.56 -20.21 -39.90
CA ASN A 189 -20.28 -20.09 -40.61
C ASN A 189 -20.48 -19.64 -42.07
N PHE A 190 -21.45 -20.25 -42.76
CA PHE A 190 -21.81 -19.87 -44.12
C PHE A 190 -22.27 -18.41 -44.20
N LEU A 191 -23.23 -18.01 -43.34
CA LEU A 191 -23.76 -16.63 -43.33
C LEU A 191 -22.67 -15.61 -43.04
N ALA A 192 -21.85 -15.84 -42.01
CA ALA A 192 -20.74 -14.95 -41.66
C ALA A 192 -19.70 -14.82 -42.79
N GLY A 193 -19.53 -15.85 -43.64
CA GLY A 193 -18.68 -15.78 -44.82
C GLY A 193 -19.24 -14.93 -45.96
N GLN A 194 -20.57 -14.86 -46.10
CA GLN A 194 -21.28 -14.09 -47.13
C GLN A 194 -21.51 -12.63 -46.74
N ILE A 195 -21.82 -12.35 -45.47
CA ILE A 195 -22.12 -10.99 -44.95
C ILE A 195 -21.17 -10.56 -43.82
N PRO A 196 -19.85 -10.53 -44.07
CA PRO A 196 -18.86 -10.27 -43.02
C PRO A 196 -19.02 -8.89 -42.36
N ALA A 197 -19.48 -7.87 -43.08
CA ALA A 197 -19.63 -6.51 -42.54
C ALA A 197 -20.83 -6.40 -41.57
N GLU A 198 -21.96 -6.99 -41.95
CA GLU A 198 -23.20 -7.00 -41.18
C GLU A 198 -23.09 -7.94 -39.96
N THR A 199 -22.43 -9.09 -40.12
CA THR A 199 -22.11 -9.99 -38.99
C THR A 199 -21.16 -9.29 -38.01
N ALA A 200 -20.16 -8.55 -38.49
CA ALA A 200 -19.28 -7.74 -37.64
C ALA A 200 -20.04 -6.63 -36.89
N GLN A 201 -21.07 -6.04 -37.50
CA GLN A 201 -21.97 -5.09 -36.82
C GLN A 201 -22.80 -5.76 -35.71
N ASN A 202 -23.15 -7.04 -35.86
CA ASN A 202 -23.91 -7.83 -34.87
C ASN A 202 -23.02 -8.73 -33.98
N ALA A 203 -21.70 -8.48 -33.95
CA ALA A 203 -20.72 -9.39 -33.38
C ALA A 203 -20.97 -9.74 -31.90
N ARG A 204 -21.53 -8.82 -31.10
CA ARG A 204 -21.85 -9.07 -29.68
C ARG A 204 -22.80 -10.25 -29.48
N GLN A 205 -23.91 -10.30 -30.23
CA GLN A 205 -24.86 -11.40 -30.13
C GLN A 205 -24.30 -12.69 -30.74
N PHE A 206 -23.50 -12.56 -31.80
CA PHE A 206 -22.83 -13.68 -32.46
C PHE A 206 -21.86 -14.40 -31.50
N TYR A 207 -20.87 -13.71 -30.92
CA TYR A 207 -19.88 -14.32 -30.04
C TYR A 207 -20.45 -14.80 -28.71
N ARG A 208 -21.46 -14.13 -28.14
CA ARG A 208 -22.17 -14.61 -26.95
C ARG A 208 -22.80 -15.98 -27.16
N ASN A 209 -23.41 -16.22 -28.32
CA ASN A 209 -23.99 -17.52 -28.65
C ASN A 209 -22.93 -18.59 -28.84
N ILE A 210 -21.84 -18.28 -29.55
CA ILE A 210 -20.71 -19.20 -29.72
C ILE A 210 -20.07 -19.53 -28.35
N ALA A 211 -19.92 -18.54 -27.47
CA ALA A 211 -19.40 -18.74 -26.12
C ALA A 211 -20.24 -19.74 -25.31
N MET A 212 -21.58 -19.62 -25.37
CA MET A 212 -22.49 -20.57 -24.74
C MET A 212 -22.40 -21.98 -25.36
N VAL A 213 -22.19 -22.10 -26.68
CA VAL A 213 -21.95 -23.40 -27.34
C VAL A 213 -20.67 -24.04 -26.80
N VAL A 214 -19.57 -23.28 -26.70
CA VAL A 214 -18.29 -23.80 -26.21
C VAL A 214 -18.39 -24.28 -24.77
N GLN A 215 -19.01 -23.51 -23.89
CA GLN A 215 -19.18 -23.88 -22.48
C GLN A 215 -19.99 -25.18 -22.29
N LYS A 216 -20.97 -25.47 -23.16
CA LYS A 216 -21.77 -26.69 -23.09
C LYS A 216 -21.16 -27.89 -23.81
N THR A 217 -20.24 -27.67 -24.76
CA THR A 217 -19.66 -28.73 -25.60
C THR A 217 -18.25 -29.15 -25.19
N SER A 218 -17.55 -28.32 -24.43
CA SER A 218 -16.20 -28.63 -23.97
C SER A 218 -16.03 -29.99 -23.27
N PRO A 219 -16.95 -30.49 -22.41
CA PRO A 219 -16.77 -31.79 -21.76
C PRO A 219 -16.93 -32.98 -22.72
N THR A 220 -17.51 -32.80 -23.91
CA THR A 220 -17.76 -33.89 -24.88
C THR A 220 -16.72 -33.99 -25.99
N TRP A 221 -15.74 -33.08 -26.04
CA TRP A 221 -14.69 -33.09 -27.07
C TRP A 221 -13.77 -34.32 -26.98
N SER A 222 -13.66 -34.96 -25.82
CA SER A 222 -12.84 -36.16 -25.59
C SER A 222 -13.42 -37.46 -26.20
N GLN A 223 -14.72 -37.51 -26.50
CA GLN A 223 -15.42 -38.75 -26.89
C GLN A 223 -15.69 -38.89 -28.40
N SER A 224 -15.30 -37.93 -29.25
CA SER A 224 -15.80 -37.83 -30.64
C SER A 224 -14.86 -38.33 -31.75
N THR A 225 -14.06 -39.39 -31.50
CA THR A 225 -13.26 -40.00 -32.58
C THR A 225 -13.92 -41.18 -33.29
N ASN A 226 -15.03 -41.74 -32.80
CA ASN A 226 -15.75 -42.78 -33.53
C ASN A 226 -17.23 -42.79 -33.11
N GLU A 227 -18.13 -42.39 -34.00
CA GLU A 227 -19.40 -43.11 -34.27
C GLU A 227 -20.26 -42.39 -35.33
N ASN A 228 -20.54 -43.14 -36.40
CA ASN A 228 -21.69 -43.13 -37.32
C ASN A 228 -22.35 -41.79 -37.69
N GLY A 229 -22.02 -41.32 -38.90
CA GLY A 229 -22.34 -40.00 -39.41
C GLY A 229 -23.75 -39.77 -39.97
N PHE A 230 -24.13 -38.49 -39.94
CA PHE A 230 -25.03 -37.85 -40.91
C PHE A 230 -24.20 -37.30 -42.10
N PRO A 231 -24.68 -37.38 -43.34
CA PRO A 231 -23.94 -36.94 -44.52
C PRO A 231 -23.89 -35.41 -44.58
N GLY A 232 -22.76 -34.82 -44.18
CA GLY A 232 -22.48 -33.38 -44.29
C GLY A 232 -21.60 -32.79 -43.19
N ALA A 233 -21.43 -33.48 -42.05
CA ALA A 233 -20.64 -33.00 -40.92
C ALA A 233 -19.51 -33.99 -40.57
N LYS A 234 -18.51 -34.11 -41.44
CA LYS A 234 -17.25 -34.84 -41.17
C LYS A 234 -16.22 -34.00 -40.38
N VAL A 235 -16.64 -32.89 -39.79
CA VAL A 235 -15.76 -31.89 -39.17
C VAL A 235 -15.91 -31.99 -37.66
N ALA A 236 -14.78 -32.15 -36.95
CA ALA A 236 -14.77 -32.27 -35.50
C ALA A 236 -15.45 -31.04 -34.84
N PRO A 237 -16.17 -31.21 -33.71
CA PRO A 237 -16.86 -30.10 -33.04
C PRO A 237 -15.97 -28.89 -32.77
N SER A 238 -14.72 -29.13 -32.34
CA SER A 238 -13.72 -28.10 -32.09
C SER A 238 -13.35 -27.31 -33.36
N THR A 239 -13.15 -28.00 -34.49
CA THR A 239 -12.82 -27.36 -35.77
C THR A 239 -13.95 -26.51 -36.33
N LEU A 240 -15.21 -26.98 -36.21
CA LEU A 240 -16.37 -26.21 -36.66
C LEU A 240 -16.57 -24.93 -35.82
N VAL A 241 -16.50 -25.05 -34.49
CA VAL A 241 -16.57 -23.89 -33.59
C VAL A 241 -15.49 -22.88 -33.91
N MET A 242 -14.25 -23.34 -34.13
CA MET A 242 -13.14 -22.47 -34.49
C MET A 242 -13.38 -21.75 -35.81
N GLU A 243 -13.82 -22.45 -36.86
CA GLU A 243 -14.10 -21.84 -38.15
C GLU A 243 -15.21 -20.78 -38.08
N THR A 244 -16.29 -21.08 -37.35
CA THR A 244 -17.40 -20.13 -37.12
C THR A 244 -16.97 -18.95 -36.25
N ALA A 245 -16.10 -19.14 -35.25
CA ALA A 245 -15.59 -18.03 -34.45
C ALA A 245 -14.68 -17.09 -35.27
N MET A 246 -13.91 -17.65 -36.21
CA MET A 246 -12.98 -16.86 -37.02
C MET A 246 -13.63 -16.21 -38.26
N SER A 247 -14.81 -16.66 -38.70
CA SER A 247 -15.44 -16.16 -39.93
C SER A 247 -15.65 -14.64 -39.98
N PRO A 248 -16.06 -13.93 -38.90
CA PRO A 248 -16.21 -12.47 -38.93
C PRO A 248 -14.86 -11.72 -38.92
N LEU A 249 -13.75 -12.39 -38.55
CA LEU A 249 -12.42 -11.79 -38.44
C LEU A 249 -11.56 -11.95 -39.71
N LYS A 250 -11.93 -12.88 -40.60
CA LYS A 250 -11.14 -13.22 -41.82
C LYS A 250 -11.12 -12.11 -42.87
N LYS A 251 -12.24 -11.41 -43.09
CA LYS A 251 -12.37 -10.37 -44.13
C LYS A 251 -12.33 -8.99 -43.49
N VAL A 252 -11.41 -8.13 -43.97
CA VAL A 252 -11.31 -6.77 -43.45
C VAL A 252 -12.45 -5.90 -43.99
N THR A 253 -13.33 -5.44 -43.11
CA THR A 253 -14.48 -4.56 -43.36
C THR A 253 -14.41 -3.33 -42.44
N GLY A 254 -15.23 -2.31 -42.72
CA GLY A 254 -15.31 -1.08 -41.89
C GLY A 254 -15.76 -1.31 -40.44
N TYR A 255 -16.34 -2.48 -40.12
CA TYR A 255 -16.81 -2.85 -38.78
C TYR A 255 -15.95 -3.92 -38.11
N THR A 256 -14.79 -4.24 -38.66
CA THR A 256 -13.88 -5.27 -38.12
C THR A 256 -13.48 -5.03 -36.68
N LEU A 257 -13.20 -3.79 -36.29
CA LEU A 257 -12.84 -3.45 -34.91
C LEU A 257 -13.95 -3.84 -33.92
N ASN A 258 -15.22 -3.67 -34.28
CA ASN A 258 -16.36 -4.11 -33.46
C ASN A 258 -16.40 -5.65 -33.29
N ALA A 259 -15.97 -6.39 -34.33
CA ALA A 259 -15.87 -7.84 -34.26
C ALA A 259 -14.72 -8.29 -33.35
N TYR A 260 -13.56 -7.65 -33.42
CA TYR A 260 -12.43 -7.90 -32.50
C TYR A 260 -12.77 -7.52 -31.05
N GLU A 261 -13.47 -6.41 -30.85
CA GLU A 261 -13.98 -5.95 -29.55
C GLU A 261 -14.90 -7.00 -28.91
N ALA A 262 -15.94 -7.43 -29.64
CA ALA A 262 -16.87 -8.44 -29.15
C ALA A 262 -16.21 -9.80 -28.93
N PHE A 263 -15.30 -10.22 -29.83
CA PHE A 263 -14.51 -11.44 -29.68
C PHE A 263 -13.71 -11.44 -28.37
N ALA A 264 -13.01 -10.34 -28.08
CA ALA A 264 -12.21 -10.21 -26.87
C ALA A 264 -13.08 -10.19 -25.60
N CYS A 265 -14.10 -9.33 -25.55
CA CYS A 265 -14.89 -9.13 -24.32
C CYS A 265 -15.86 -10.28 -24.00
N THR A 266 -16.30 -11.06 -24.99
CA THR A 266 -17.30 -12.12 -24.78
C THR A 266 -16.78 -13.54 -25.01
N PHE A 267 -15.83 -13.75 -25.93
CA PHE A 267 -15.33 -15.09 -26.27
C PHE A 267 -14.00 -15.42 -25.58
N MET A 268 -13.01 -14.52 -25.54
CA MET A 268 -11.72 -14.79 -24.89
C MET A 268 -11.80 -14.94 -23.36
N VAL A 269 -12.92 -14.53 -22.76
CA VAL A 269 -13.18 -14.55 -21.32
C VAL A 269 -13.69 -15.92 -20.81
N ILE A 270 -14.03 -16.83 -21.73
CA ILE A 270 -14.65 -18.12 -21.39
C ILE A 270 -13.75 -18.97 -20.46
N PRO A 271 -14.27 -19.52 -19.34
CA PRO A 271 -13.50 -20.34 -18.41
C PRO A 271 -12.74 -21.49 -19.08
N VAL A 272 -13.40 -22.20 -20.00
CA VAL A 272 -12.87 -23.34 -20.75
C VAL A 272 -11.56 -23.03 -21.48
N LEU A 273 -11.34 -21.81 -21.94
CA LEU A 273 -10.10 -21.44 -22.64
C LEU A 273 -8.89 -21.35 -21.69
N THR A 274 -9.15 -21.25 -20.39
CA THR A 274 -8.12 -21.08 -19.37
C THR A 274 -8.03 -22.30 -18.46
N GLU A 275 -9.15 -22.83 -17.94
CA GLU A 275 -9.22 -23.89 -16.92
C GLU A 275 -8.70 -25.24 -17.45
N GLY A 276 -7.52 -25.64 -16.99
CA GLY A 276 -6.86 -26.89 -17.34
C GLY A 276 -6.41 -27.65 -16.10
N ASN A 277 -7.34 -28.14 -15.29
CA ASN A 277 -7.00 -29.11 -14.25
C ASN A 277 -7.44 -30.53 -14.64
N ASN A 278 -6.43 -31.41 -14.68
CA ASN A 278 -6.44 -32.87 -14.78
C ASN A 278 -6.77 -33.53 -16.13
N SER A 279 -5.73 -34.14 -16.72
CA SER A 279 -5.67 -35.24 -17.71
C SER A 279 -6.60 -35.21 -18.94
N THR A 280 -5.99 -35.26 -20.13
CA THR A 280 -6.58 -35.36 -21.50
C THR A 280 -7.32 -34.13 -22.05
N SER A 281 -8.07 -33.38 -21.25
CA SER A 281 -8.79 -32.18 -21.73
C SER A 281 -7.88 -30.96 -21.97
N ALA A 282 -6.75 -30.85 -21.26
CA ALA A 282 -5.82 -29.72 -21.37
C ALA A 282 -5.15 -29.63 -22.76
N ALA A 283 -4.80 -30.77 -23.37
CA ALA A 283 -4.17 -30.80 -24.70
C ALA A 283 -5.10 -30.28 -25.81
N LEU A 284 -6.42 -30.57 -25.72
CA LEU A 284 -7.42 -30.10 -26.68
C LEU A 284 -7.75 -28.61 -26.50
N VAL A 285 -7.75 -28.12 -25.26
CA VAL A 285 -7.97 -26.70 -24.94
C VAL A 285 -6.76 -25.85 -25.35
N HIS A 286 -5.52 -26.28 -25.04
CA HIS A 286 -4.31 -25.63 -25.56
C HIS A 286 -4.27 -25.69 -27.10
N GLY A 287 -4.72 -26.79 -27.71
CA GLY A 287 -4.87 -26.88 -29.17
C GLY A 287 -5.82 -25.84 -29.75
N LEU A 288 -6.97 -25.58 -29.11
CA LEU A 288 -7.90 -24.53 -29.54
C LEU A 288 -7.31 -23.13 -29.36
N LEU A 289 -6.69 -22.84 -28.21
CA LEU A 289 -6.08 -21.54 -27.94
C LEU A 289 -4.93 -21.25 -28.92
N ASN A 290 -4.10 -22.25 -29.22
CA ASN A 290 -3.03 -22.16 -30.23
C ASN A 290 -3.57 -21.89 -31.63
N ALA A 291 -4.58 -22.66 -32.04
CA ALA A 291 -5.17 -22.49 -33.37
C ALA A 291 -5.90 -21.14 -33.54
N LEU A 292 -6.44 -20.58 -32.45
CA LEU A 292 -6.96 -19.21 -32.43
C LEU A 292 -5.83 -18.18 -32.52
N ALA A 293 -4.76 -18.33 -31.73
CA ALA A 293 -3.62 -17.43 -31.75
C ALA A 293 -2.92 -17.37 -33.12
N GLU A 294 -2.86 -18.50 -33.85
CA GLU A 294 -2.30 -18.57 -35.21
C GLU A 294 -3.12 -17.78 -36.25
N ARG A 295 -4.45 -17.75 -36.10
CA ARG A 295 -5.38 -17.19 -37.10
C ARG A 295 -5.85 -15.76 -36.80
N VAL A 296 -5.67 -15.28 -35.56
CA VAL A 296 -6.09 -13.94 -35.12
C VAL A 296 -5.03 -12.91 -35.45
N ASN A 297 -5.40 -11.79 -36.08
CA ASN A 297 -4.48 -10.67 -36.27
C ASN A 297 -4.33 -9.89 -34.97
N TYR A 298 -3.23 -10.16 -34.25
CA TYR A 298 -2.92 -9.53 -32.97
C TYR A 298 -2.92 -7.98 -33.03
N LYS A 299 -2.41 -7.36 -34.10
CA LYS A 299 -2.34 -5.89 -34.21
C LYS A 299 -3.73 -5.25 -34.24
N LEU A 300 -4.67 -5.86 -34.96
CA LEU A 300 -6.06 -5.40 -35.00
C LEU A 300 -6.78 -5.64 -33.66
N LEU A 301 -6.50 -6.77 -33.00
CA LEU A 301 -7.01 -7.07 -31.66
C LEU A 301 -6.54 -6.04 -30.62
N ALA A 302 -5.24 -5.73 -30.61
CA ALA A 302 -4.64 -4.77 -29.69
C ALA A 302 -5.21 -3.37 -29.89
N ASN A 303 -5.34 -2.91 -31.15
CA ASN A 303 -5.94 -1.61 -31.47
C ASN A 303 -7.43 -1.54 -31.06
N ALA A 304 -8.23 -2.58 -31.36
CA ALA A 304 -9.63 -2.64 -30.96
C ALA A 304 -9.81 -2.59 -29.43
N LEU A 305 -8.97 -3.32 -28.69
CA LEU A 305 -9.01 -3.29 -27.21
C LEU A 305 -8.49 -1.97 -26.64
N ALA A 306 -7.43 -1.38 -27.19
CA ALA A 306 -6.89 -0.11 -26.73
C ALA A 306 -7.90 1.03 -26.93
N THR A 307 -8.58 1.07 -28.08
CA THR A 307 -9.64 2.06 -28.35
C THR A 307 -10.87 1.85 -27.49
N LEU A 308 -11.28 0.60 -27.26
CA LEU A 308 -12.41 0.29 -26.38
C LEU A 308 -12.14 0.75 -24.94
N LEU A 309 -11.03 0.29 -24.36
CA LEU A 309 -10.72 0.52 -22.95
C LEU A 309 -10.48 2.00 -22.62
N LYS A 310 -10.07 2.81 -23.62
CA LYS A 310 -9.95 4.27 -23.48
C LYS A 310 -11.30 5.00 -23.54
N THR A 311 -12.24 4.53 -24.36
CA THR A 311 -13.50 5.25 -24.63
C THR A 311 -14.68 4.81 -23.76
N SER A 312 -14.69 3.54 -23.32
CA SER A 312 -15.83 2.93 -22.64
C SER A 312 -15.45 2.37 -21.27
N SER A 313 -16.24 2.68 -20.24
CA SER A 313 -16.13 2.04 -18.93
C SER A 313 -16.50 0.55 -19.03
N PHE A 314 -15.83 -0.30 -18.24
CA PHE A 314 -16.10 -1.75 -18.12
C PHE A 314 -17.60 -2.07 -17.86
N ALA A 315 -18.39 -1.11 -17.36
CA ALA A 315 -19.83 -1.21 -17.18
C ALA A 315 -20.64 -1.44 -18.48
N ALA A 316 -20.08 -1.14 -19.65
CA ALA A 316 -20.72 -1.41 -20.94
C ALA A 316 -20.80 -2.92 -21.26
N TYR A 317 -20.00 -3.74 -20.57
CA TYR A 317 -19.89 -5.19 -20.78
C TYR A 317 -20.20 -5.97 -19.50
N PRO A 318 -21.38 -6.62 -19.40
CA PRO A 318 -21.74 -7.38 -18.21
C PRO A 318 -20.79 -8.54 -17.94
N GLU A 319 -20.18 -9.12 -18.97
CA GLU A 319 -19.19 -10.20 -18.83
C GLU A 319 -17.89 -9.73 -18.15
N LEU A 320 -17.51 -8.45 -18.29
CA LEU A 320 -16.28 -7.87 -17.72
C LEU A 320 -16.48 -7.22 -16.35
N ALA A 321 -17.71 -7.24 -15.80
CA ALA A 321 -17.97 -6.76 -14.44
C ALA A 321 -17.22 -7.58 -13.38
N GLU A 322 -17.00 -8.88 -13.63
CA GLU A 322 -16.30 -9.77 -12.73
C GLU A 322 -14.76 -9.64 -12.89
N SER A 323 -14.02 -9.50 -11.78
CA SER A 323 -12.56 -9.40 -11.78
C SER A 323 -11.86 -10.62 -12.38
N ARG A 324 -12.45 -11.82 -12.21
CA ARG A 324 -11.90 -13.07 -12.75
C ARG A 324 -11.91 -13.08 -14.28
N ASN A 325 -12.99 -12.57 -14.87
CA ASN A 325 -13.15 -12.48 -16.32
C ASN A 325 -12.17 -11.49 -16.94
N ARG A 326 -11.89 -10.38 -16.26
CA ARG A 326 -10.84 -9.43 -16.63
C ARG A 326 -9.44 -10.05 -16.55
N ALA A 327 -9.16 -10.86 -15.53
CA ALA A 327 -7.90 -11.59 -15.41
C ALA A 327 -7.72 -12.66 -16.52
N ARG A 328 -8.79 -13.37 -16.89
CA ARG A 328 -8.77 -14.32 -18.02
C ARG A 328 -8.50 -13.61 -19.34
N LEU A 329 -9.18 -12.49 -19.60
CA LEU A 329 -8.93 -11.66 -20.78
C LEU A 329 -7.46 -11.23 -20.86
N LEU A 330 -6.90 -10.77 -19.74
CA LEU A 330 -5.50 -10.40 -19.64
C LEU A 330 -4.57 -11.57 -19.96
N GLY A 331 -4.79 -12.73 -19.35
CA GLY A 331 -3.99 -13.94 -19.60
C GLY A 331 -4.03 -14.37 -21.08
N CYS A 332 -5.21 -14.41 -21.69
CA CYS A 332 -5.37 -14.76 -23.12
C CYS A 332 -4.72 -13.71 -24.05
N PHE A 333 -4.82 -12.41 -23.71
CA PHE A 333 -4.21 -11.34 -24.49
C PHE A 333 -2.68 -11.41 -24.47
N ILE A 334 -2.09 -11.65 -23.30
CA ILE A 334 -0.63 -11.86 -23.16
C ILE A 334 -0.18 -13.09 -23.96
N TYR A 335 -0.96 -14.17 -23.90
CA TYR A 335 -0.67 -15.38 -24.67
C TYR A 335 -0.64 -15.11 -26.19
N PHE A 336 -1.64 -14.38 -26.71
CA PHE A 336 -1.74 -14.06 -28.13
C PHE A 336 -0.59 -13.16 -28.59
N HIS A 337 -0.17 -12.21 -27.75
CA HIS A 337 1.02 -11.39 -28.02
C HIS A 337 2.28 -12.26 -28.14
N ARG A 338 2.55 -13.11 -27.13
CA ARG A 338 3.74 -13.95 -27.09
C ARG A 338 3.77 -14.96 -28.25
N HIS A 339 2.62 -15.50 -28.63
CA HIS A 339 2.49 -16.42 -29.76
C HIS A 339 2.71 -15.72 -31.11
N ALA A 340 2.23 -14.48 -31.28
CA ALA A 340 2.40 -13.73 -32.53
C ALA A 340 3.87 -13.33 -32.81
N HIS A 341 4.70 -13.33 -31.78
CA HIS A 341 6.10 -12.92 -31.83
C HIS A 341 7.08 -14.06 -31.52
N ASP A 342 6.64 -15.32 -31.56
CA ASP A 342 7.40 -16.52 -31.17
C ASP A 342 7.91 -16.48 -29.72
N PHE A 343 7.45 -17.41 -28.87
CA PHE A 343 7.78 -17.47 -27.44
C PHE A 343 9.28 -17.37 -27.08
N HIS A 344 10.17 -17.72 -28.02
CA HIS A 344 11.61 -17.76 -27.85
C HIS A 344 12.32 -16.49 -28.36
N SER A 345 11.60 -15.55 -28.98
CA SER A 345 12.19 -14.32 -29.47
C SER A 345 12.10 -13.21 -28.41
N PRO A 346 13.09 -12.30 -28.33
CA PRO A 346 13.01 -11.12 -27.46
C PRO A 346 11.81 -10.21 -27.79
N GLN A 347 11.28 -10.31 -29.02
CA GLN A 347 10.12 -9.53 -29.46
C GLN A 347 8.82 -10.00 -28.81
N ALA A 348 8.72 -11.27 -28.36
CA ALA A 348 7.57 -11.76 -27.60
C ALA A 348 7.42 -11.08 -26.24
N TYR A 349 8.50 -10.49 -25.76
CA TYR A 349 8.55 -9.70 -24.53
C TYR A 349 8.58 -8.19 -24.81
N SER A 350 8.73 -7.77 -26.08
CA SER A 350 8.78 -6.36 -26.46
C SER A 350 7.43 -5.66 -26.30
N SER A 351 7.46 -4.44 -25.77
CA SER A 351 6.28 -3.69 -25.38
C SER A 351 5.83 -2.73 -26.49
N HIS A 352 4.90 -3.16 -27.34
CA HIS A 352 4.27 -2.27 -28.32
C HIS A 352 3.24 -1.32 -27.69
N LYS A 353 3.02 -0.13 -28.28
CA LYS A 353 2.11 0.92 -27.77
C LYS A 353 0.73 0.41 -27.36
N ASP A 354 0.07 -0.35 -28.23
CA ASP A 354 -1.27 -0.88 -27.97
C ASP A 354 -1.27 -1.99 -26.91
N PHE A 355 -0.21 -2.81 -26.85
CA PHE A 355 -0.02 -3.83 -25.82
C PHE A 355 0.06 -3.20 -24.42
N VAL A 356 0.94 -2.22 -24.28
CA VAL A 356 1.18 -1.47 -23.03
C VAL A 356 -0.12 -0.81 -22.55
N SER A 357 -0.88 -0.21 -23.47
CA SER A 357 -2.17 0.43 -23.16
C SER A 357 -3.20 -0.58 -22.66
N VAL A 358 -3.34 -1.74 -23.29
CA VAL A 358 -4.36 -2.75 -22.91
C VAL A 358 -3.99 -3.40 -21.57
N VAL A 359 -2.72 -3.81 -21.41
CA VAL A 359 -2.26 -4.48 -20.19
C VAL A 359 -2.33 -3.56 -18.98
N SER A 360 -1.91 -2.30 -19.09
CA SER A 360 -1.98 -1.33 -17.98
C SER A 360 -3.42 -1.08 -17.52
N LEU A 361 -4.36 -0.88 -18.45
CA LEU A 361 -5.77 -0.66 -18.13
C LEU A 361 -6.42 -1.90 -17.49
N LEU A 362 -6.09 -3.10 -17.96
CA LEU A 362 -6.60 -4.34 -17.38
C LEU A 362 -6.00 -4.61 -16.00
N LEU A 363 -4.68 -4.46 -15.81
CA LEU A 363 -4.00 -4.65 -14.52
C LEU A 363 -4.53 -3.69 -13.46
N ASN A 364 -4.67 -2.39 -13.78
CA ASN A 364 -5.19 -1.39 -12.84
C ASN A 364 -6.64 -1.66 -12.41
N SER A 365 -7.39 -2.41 -13.24
CA SER A 365 -8.77 -2.81 -12.94
C SER A 365 -8.86 -3.99 -11.96
N LEU A 366 -7.77 -4.76 -11.79
CA LEU A 366 -7.72 -5.96 -10.96
C LEU A 366 -7.32 -5.60 -9.51
N PRO A 367 -7.89 -6.27 -8.48
CA PRO A 367 -7.35 -6.21 -7.12
C PRO A 367 -5.89 -6.66 -7.02
N ASN A 368 -5.16 -6.20 -6.01
CA ASN A 368 -3.72 -6.47 -5.86
C ASN A 368 -3.41 -7.91 -5.38
N ASN A 369 -4.36 -8.60 -4.71
CA ASN A 369 -4.11 -9.89 -4.03
C ASN A 369 -4.60 -11.12 -4.81
N ILE A 370 -4.87 -11.00 -6.11
CA ILE A 370 -5.52 -12.10 -6.85
C ILE A 370 -4.51 -13.23 -7.17
N ILE A 371 -3.23 -12.91 -7.35
CA ILE A 371 -2.19 -13.90 -7.69
C ILE A 371 -1.63 -14.61 -6.46
N ASP A 372 -1.39 -13.86 -5.40
CA ASP A 372 -0.83 -14.35 -4.14
C ASP A 372 -1.94 -14.98 -3.28
N GLY A 373 -2.28 -16.23 -3.60
CA GLY A 373 -2.99 -17.08 -2.65
C GLY A 373 -2.13 -17.24 -1.40
N GLN A 374 -2.58 -16.66 -0.27
CA GLN A 374 -2.01 -16.73 1.08
C GLN A 374 -0.75 -17.60 1.26
N ALA A 375 0.43 -17.02 1.08
CA ALA A 375 1.56 -17.35 1.93
C ALA A 375 1.55 -16.32 3.06
N ARG A 376 0.85 -16.66 4.15
CA ARG A 376 0.90 -15.90 5.42
C ARG A 376 2.35 -15.90 5.90
N ASP A 377 2.82 -14.75 6.39
CA ASP A 377 4.08 -14.64 7.11
C ASP A 377 4.10 -15.65 8.26
N ALA A 378 5.23 -16.34 8.45
CA ALA A 378 5.42 -17.35 9.48
C ALA A 378 5.40 -16.79 10.93
N ASP A 379 5.16 -15.49 11.12
CA ASP A 379 5.28 -14.78 12.40
C ASP A 379 3.93 -14.52 13.12
N GLN A 380 2.81 -15.06 12.63
CA GLN A 380 1.52 -15.05 13.36
C GLN A 380 0.96 -16.47 13.50
N ALA A 381 1.36 -17.16 14.56
CA ALA A 381 1.07 -18.58 14.79
C ALA A 381 -0.34 -18.89 15.37
N ASP A 382 -1.16 -17.90 15.76
CA ASP A 382 -2.36 -18.16 16.57
C ASP A 382 -3.71 -17.75 15.93
N GLU A 383 -3.92 -17.96 14.62
CA GLU A 383 -5.27 -17.92 14.04
C GLU A 383 -5.60 -19.23 13.30
N ILE A 384 -6.47 -20.04 13.91
CA ILE A 384 -7.04 -21.28 13.36
C ILE A 384 -7.61 -21.02 11.95
N PRO A 385 -7.39 -21.90 10.94
CA PRO A 385 -7.77 -21.63 9.57
C PRO A 385 -9.31 -21.67 9.43
N SER A 386 -9.92 -20.55 9.03
CA SER A 386 -11.28 -20.56 8.52
C SER A 386 -11.31 -21.23 7.14
N SER A 387 -12.01 -22.34 7.01
CA SER A 387 -11.95 -23.27 5.87
C SER A 387 -12.64 -22.79 4.58
N TYR A 388 -12.76 -21.48 4.30
CA TYR A 388 -13.51 -20.98 3.14
C TYR A 388 -12.97 -19.68 2.53
N ASP A 389 -11.69 -19.63 2.13
CA ASP A 389 -11.23 -18.61 1.17
C ASP A 389 -10.04 -19.08 0.32
N VAL A 390 -10.24 -20.15 -0.47
CA VAL A 390 -9.31 -20.54 -1.54
C VAL A 390 -9.90 -20.10 -2.88
N SER A 391 -9.74 -18.83 -3.24
CA SER A 391 -10.13 -18.28 -4.54
C SER A 391 -8.93 -18.14 -5.49
N SER A 392 -8.16 -19.23 -5.65
CA SER A 392 -6.96 -19.23 -6.51
C SER A 392 -7.33 -19.00 -7.98
N ILE A 393 -6.74 -17.98 -8.61
CA ILE A 393 -6.66 -17.92 -10.09
C ILE A 393 -6.04 -19.22 -10.59
N ASN A 394 -6.50 -19.67 -11.74
CA ASN A 394 -5.94 -20.79 -12.46
C ASN A 394 -4.45 -20.59 -12.83
N GLU A 395 -3.68 -21.68 -12.82
CA GLU A 395 -2.23 -21.71 -13.05
C GLU A 395 -1.82 -21.09 -14.40
N PHE A 396 -2.55 -21.39 -15.48
CA PHE A 396 -2.26 -20.79 -16.79
C PHE A 396 -2.28 -19.26 -16.78
N VAL A 397 -3.32 -18.67 -16.18
CA VAL A 397 -3.46 -17.21 -16.11
C VAL A 397 -2.39 -16.62 -15.18
N ARG A 398 -2.05 -17.32 -14.10
CA ARG A 398 -0.95 -16.96 -13.19
C ARG A 398 0.39 -16.92 -13.95
N GLU A 399 0.73 -17.97 -14.70
CA GLU A 399 1.96 -18.03 -15.50
C GLU A 399 2.04 -16.91 -16.54
N GLN A 400 0.94 -16.64 -17.27
CA GLN A 400 0.93 -15.56 -18.27
C GLN A 400 1.11 -14.19 -17.63
N ILE A 401 0.46 -13.92 -16.49
CA ILE A 401 0.63 -12.64 -15.81
C ILE A 401 2.04 -12.52 -15.22
N LEU A 402 2.59 -13.58 -14.60
CA LEU A 402 3.96 -13.59 -14.10
C LEU A 402 5.00 -13.37 -15.22
N SER A 403 4.71 -13.80 -16.46
CA SER A 403 5.59 -13.59 -17.61
C SER A 403 5.77 -12.12 -18.01
N LEU A 404 4.87 -11.21 -17.59
CA LEU A 404 5.04 -9.77 -17.79
C LEU A 404 6.27 -9.22 -17.05
N VAL A 405 6.62 -9.86 -15.92
CA VAL A 405 7.76 -9.48 -15.09
C VAL A 405 8.97 -10.34 -15.50
N ASN A 406 9.43 -10.10 -16.73
CA ASN A 406 10.68 -10.61 -17.26
C ASN A 406 11.66 -9.44 -17.47
N GLN A 407 12.96 -9.71 -17.39
CA GLN A 407 14.00 -8.71 -17.54
C GLN A 407 13.98 -8.05 -18.93
N GLU A 408 13.77 -8.84 -19.99
CA GLU A 408 13.71 -8.33 -21.37
C GLU A 408 12.46 -7.49 -21.65
N SER A 409 11.32 -7.82 -21.03
CA SER A 409 10.08 -7.05 -21.22
C SER A 409 10.18 -5.68 -20.56
N VAL A 410 10.65 -5.63 -19.31
CA VAL A 410 10.76 -4.37 -18.56
C VAL A 410 11.93 -3.51 -19.06
N GLY A 411 13.06 -4.13 -19.41
CA GLY A 411 14.23 -3.40 -19.94
C GLY A 411 14.00 -2.81 -21.34
N SER A 412 13.24 -3.50 -22.21
CA SER A 412 12.97 -3.02 -23.56
C SER A 412 11.93 -1.89 -23.65
N LEU A 413 11.17 -1.61 -22.58
CA LEU A 413 10.16 -0.53 -22.51
C LEU A 413 10.69 0.84 -22.94
N LEU A 414 11.98 1.11 -22.69
CA LEU A 414 12.63 2.39 -22.99
C LEU A 414 13.39 2.37 -24.34
N SER A 415 13.59 1.19 -24.94
CA SER A 415 14.29 1.05 -26.23
C SER A 415 13.45 1.53 -27.41
N SER A 416 12.15 1.25 -27.40
CA SER A 416 11.24 1.59 -28.50
C SER A 416 11.06 3.11 -28.67
N SER A 417 11.20 3.87 -27.59
CA SER A 417 11.09 5.34 -27.59
C SER A 417 12.29 6.04 -28.23
N SER A 418 13.48 5.41 -28.17
CA SER A 418 14.73 6.00 -28.62
C SER A 418 14.96 5.93 -30.14
N GLN A 419 14.22 5.06 -30.86
CA GLN A 419 14.44 4.82 -32.30
C GLN A 419 13.78 5.85 -33.22
N THR A 420 12.99 6.78 -32.69
CA THR A 420 12.17 7.71 -33.48
C THR A 420 12.65 9.15 -33.29
N SER A 421 13.76 9.51 -33.94
CA SER A 421 14.39 10.84 -33.86
C SER A 421 13.62 11.98 -34.55
N LEU A 422 12.47 11.70 -35.17
CA LEU A 422 11.65 12.65 -35.95
C LEU A 422 10.34 13.09 -35.26
N VAL A 423 10.12 12.71 -33.99
CA VAL A 423 8.82 12.88 -33.34
C VAL A 423 8.76 14.17 -32.50
N SER A 424 7.62 14.87 -32.54
CA SER A 424 7.37 16.13 -31.84
C SER A 424 7.56 16.02 -30.32
N ARG A 425 7.79 17.16 -29.63
CA ARG A 425 7.95 17.18 -28.17
C ARG A 425 6.70 16.68 -27.43
N GLU A 426 5.52 16.86 -28.01
CA GLU A 426 4.23 16.45 -27.43
C GLU A 426 4.05 14.93 -27.47
N ASP A 427 4.41 14.29 -28.58
CA ASP A 427 4.33 12.84 -28.72
C ASP A 427 5.27 12.09 -27.76
N LYS A 428 6.44 12.67 -27.45
CA LYS A 428 7.37 12.10 -26.46
C LYS A 428 6.79 12.14 -25.04
N VAL A 429 6.03 13.18 -24.72
CA VAL A 429 5.32 13.29 -23.43
C VAL A 429 4.18 12.27 -23.37
N GLU A 430 3.46 12.08 -24.47
CA GLU A 430 2.38 11.09 -24.56
C GLU A 430 2.87 9.65 -24.47
N GLU A 431 4.04 9.36 -25.05
CA GLU A 431 4.72 8.07 -24.86
C GLU A 431 5.16 7.86 -23.41
N ALA A 432 5.73 8.88 -22.77
CA ALA A 432 6.13 8.81 -21.36
C ALA A 432 4.94 8.51 -20.44
N ARG A 433 3.77 9.09 -20.70
CA ARG A 433 2.53 8.81 -19.96
C ARG A 433 2.10 7.36 -20.07
N GLN A 434 2.15 6.78 -21.27
CA GLN A 434 1.74 5.40 -21.52
C GLN A 434 2.70 4.40 -20.87
N LEU A 435 4.01 4.65 -20.95
CA LEU A 435 5.03 3.85 -20.27
C LEU A 435 4.92 3.95 -18.76
N ALA A 436 4.67 5.14 -18.21
CA ALA A 436 4.47 5.33 -16.77
C ALA A 436 3.24 4.59 -16.26
N ASN A 437 2.12 4.62 -16.99
CA ASN A 437 0.92 3.86 -16.62
C ASN A 437 1.19 2.35 -16.52
N TYR A 438 1.97 1.80 -17.45
CA TYR A 438 2.35 0.39 -17.44
C TYR A 438 3.34 0.04 -16.33
N ALA A 439 4.41 0.84 -16.16
CA ALA A 439 5.39 0.63 -15.09
C ALA A 439 4.73 0.68 -13.70
N LEU A 440 3.84 1.63 -13.47
CA LEU A 440 3.11 1.75 -12.20
C LEU A 440 2.13 0.59 -11.99
N ALA A 441 1.44 0.15 -13.04
CA ALA A 441 0.57 -1.02 -12.98
C ALA A 441 1.35 -2.29 -12.59
N LEU A 442 2.56 -2.49 -13.14
CA LEU A 442 3.43 -3.60 -12.76
C LEU A 442 3.91 -3.50 -11.31
N LEU A 443 4.41 -2.33 -10.89
CA LEU A 443 4.91 -2.13 -9.52
C LEU A 443 3.81 -2.35 -8.47
N ARG A 444 2.58 -1.91 -8.76
CA ARG A 444 1.42 -2.11 -7.89
C ARG A 444 0.97 -3.56 -7.82
N PHE A 445 0.94 -4.24 -8.97
CA PHE A 445 0.42 -5.60 -9.06
C PHE A 445 1.43 -6.65 -8.58
N PHE A 446 2.73 -6.34 -8.58
CA PHE A 446 3.81 -7.24 -8.13
C PHE A 446 4.68 -6.60 -7.03
N PRO A 447 4.15 -6.32 -5.83
CA PRO A 447 4.89 -5.63 -4.77
C PRO A 447 6.16 -6.39 -4.34
N ARG A 448 6.08 -7.74 -4.25
CA ARG A 448 7.21 -8.61 -3.88
C ARG A 448 8.39 -8.56 -4.86
N ARG A 449 8.11 -8.31 -6.14
CA ARG A 449 9.12 -8.17 -7.21
C ARG A 449 9.39 -6.70 -7.56
N GLY A 450 8.90 -5.76 -6.75
CA GLY A 450 9.02 -4.34 -7.02
C GLY A 450 10.48 -3.89 -7.15
N ASP A 451 11.39 -4.41 -6.32
CA ASP A 451 12.82 -4.08 -6.39
C ASP A 451 13.47 -4.57 -7.70
N ASP A 452 13.10 -5.76 -8.19
CA ASP A 452 13.57 -6.28 -9.48
C ASP A 452 13.04 -5.42 -10.64
N ILE A 453 11.75 -5.05 -10.61
CA ILE A 453 11.13 -4.21 -11.64
C ILE A 453 11.79 -2.83 -11.68
N ARG A 454 12.00 -2.20 -10.50
CA ARG A 454 12.71 -0.91 -10.41
C ARG A 454 14.14 -1.01 -10.93
N MET A 455 14.84 -2.11 -10.63
CA MET A 455 16.19 -2.37 -11.13
C MET A 455 16.22 -2.51 -12.65
N TRP A 456 15.29 -3.25 -13.26
CA TRP A 456 15.26 -3.41 -14.71
C TRP A 456 14.86 -2.13 -15.43
N LEU A 457 13.92 -1.35 -14.89
CA LEU A 457 13.61 0.00 -15.38
C LEU A 457 14.82 0.93 -15.25
N TYR A 458 15.63 0.76 -14.20
CA TYR A 458 16.86 1.51 -13.99
C TYR A 458 17.96 1.16 -15.01
N LEU A 459 18.19 -0.13 -15.26
CA LEU A 459 19.23 -0.59 -16.18
C LEU A 459 18.91 -0.30 -17.65
N GLY A 460 17.63 -0.24 -18.02
CA GLY A 460 17.20 -0.05 -19.40
C GLY A 460 17.62 -1.22 -20.32
N PRO A 461 17.49 -1.06 -21.66
CA PRO A 461 17.86 -2.09 -22.61
C PRO A 461 19.38 -2.14 -22.73
N MET A 462 19.99 -3.30 -22.46
CA MET A 462 21.41 -3.49 -22.70
C MET A 462 21.66 -3.51 -24.22
N SER A 463 22.51 -2.61 -24.71
CA SER A 463 22.99 -2.65 -26.08
C SER A 463 23.87 -3.88 -26.28
N SER A 464 23.27 -5.01 -26.64
CA SER A 464 23.97 -6.17 -27.18
C SER A 464 24.37 -5.92 -28.64
N SER A 465 25.18 -4.89 -28.90
CA SER A 465 25.91 -4.72 -30.17
C SER A 465 26.78 -3.46 -30.08
N SER A 466 28.07 -3.68 -30.20
CA SER A 466 29.15 -2.69 -30.10
C SER A 466 29.24 -1.67 -31.26
N ASN A 467 28.17 -1.37 -32.00
CA ASN A 467 28.32 -0.68 -33.30
C ASN A 467 27.46 0.58 -33.58
N SER A 468 26.85 1.23 -32.58
CA SER A 468 26.28 2.58 -32.80
C SER A 468 26.15 3.40 -31.50
N PRO A 469 26.73 4.62 -31.42
CA PRO A 469 26.75 5.43 -30.20
C PRO A 469 25.55 6.40 -30.12
N SER A 470 24.33 5.93 -30.35
CA SER A 470 23.14 6.73 -29.98
C SER A 470 22.84 6.48 -28.50
N LYS A 471 23.42 7.27 -27.60
CA LYS A 471 23.16 7.19 -26.15
C LYS A 471 21.66 7.37 -25.89
N SER A 472 20.94 6.30 -25.53
CA SER A 472 19.57 6.39 -25.01
C SER A 472 19.57 7.20 -23.72
N LEU A 473 18.63 8.15 -23.56
CA LEU A 473 18.51 8.89 -22.30
C LEU A 473 18.17 7.92 -21.15
N PRO A 474 18.82 8.04 -19.98
CA PRO A 474 18.48 7.22 -18.83
C PRO A 474 17.02 7.43 -18.38
N ALA A 475 16.37 6.35 -17.91
CA ALA A 475 14.96 6.32 -17.52
C ALA A 475 14.56 7.47 -16.57
N ILE A 476 15.40 7.74 -15.58
CA ILE A 476 15.14 8.75 -14.54
C ILE A 476 15.15 10.15 -15.13
N LYS A 477 16.12 10.46 -16.00
CA LYS A 477 16.17 11.75 -16.70
C LYS A 477 14.99 11.92 -17.64
N TYR A 478 14.57 10.85 -18.31
CA TYR A 478 13.41 10.86 -19.19
C TYR A 478 12.11 11.17 -18.42
N PHE A 479 11.81 10.44 -17.34
CA PHE A 479 10.61 10.70 -16.53
C PHE A 479 10.70 12.02 -15.77
N TRP A 480 11.88 12.43 -15.30
CA TRP A 480 12.08 13.73 -14.65
C TRP A 480 11.78 14.90 -15.59
N GLN A 481 12.23 14.85 -16.85
CA GLN A 481 11.91 15.86 -17.84
C GLN A 481 10.40 15.95 -18.10
N ALA A 482 9.70 14.80 -18.14
CA ALA A 482 8.25 14.78 -18.26
C ALA A 482 7.56 15.35 -17.00
N THR A 483 8.03 15.01 -15.80
CA THR A 483 7.55 15.55 -14.52
C THR A 483 7.73 17.07 -14.43
N ARG A 484 8.90 17.60 -14.78
CA ARG A 484 9.18 19.05 -14.72
C ARG A 484 8.28 19.86 -15.67
N ASN A 485 7.91 19.27 -16.80
CA ASN A 485 7.03 19.90 -17.78
C ASN A 485 5.54 19.74 -17.47
N SER A 486 5.17 18.93 -16.48
CA SER A 486 3.78 18.73 -16.07
C SER A 486 3.18 19.99 -15.45
N SER A 487 1.88 20.21 -15.72
CA SER A 487 1.10 21.28 -15.12
C SER A 487 0.89 21.05 -13.61
N VAL A 488 0.71 19.80 -13.19
CA VAL A 488 0.57 19.39 -11.78
C VAL A 488 1.83 19.76 -10.99
N PHE A 489 3.01 19.40 -11.49
CA PHE A 489 4.29 19.71 -10.82
C PHE A 489 4.48 21.22 -10.62
N ASN A 490 4.26 22.01 -11.67
CA ASN A 490 4.45 23.46 -11.63
C ASN A 490 3.42 24.16 -10.72
N SER A 491 2.19 23.66 -10.68
CA SER A 491 1.12 24.21 -9.83
C SER A 491 1.42 23.98 -8.34
N ILE A 492 1.77 22.75 -7.96
CA ILE A 492 2.07 22.38 -6.57
C ILE A 492 3.37 23.04 -6.09
N THR A 493 4.37 23.22 -6.97
CA THR A 493 5.62 23.89 -6.62
C THR A 493 5.41 25.37 -6.27
N ARG A 494 4.48 26.05 -6.96
CA ARG A 494 4.18 27.47 -6.72
C ARG A 494 3.24 27.69 -5.55
N ASP A 495 2.20 26.87 -5.44
CA ASP A 495 1.21 26.96 -4.36
C ASP A 495 0.88 25.56 -3.83
N SER A 496 1.08 25.34 -2.54
CA SER A 496 0.69 24.08 -1.89
C SER A 496 -0.83 23.91 -1.86
N ARG A 497 -1.63 24.98 -1.78
CA ARG A 497 -3.10 24.83 -1.72
C ARG A 497 -3.68 24.28 -3.03
N ALA A 498 -3.02 24.54 -4.16
CA ALA A 498 -3.38 23.94 -5.45
C ALA A 498 -3.35 22.39 -5.42
N ALA A 499 -2.54 21.78 -4.54
CA ALA A 499 -2.52 20.33 -4.37
C ALA A 499 -3.86 19.77 -3.86
N ILE A 500 -4.63 20.54 -3.06
CA ILE A 500 -5.91 20.07 -2.50
C ILE A 500 -6.89 19.76 -3.64
N ASP A 501 -7.03 20.67 -4.60
CA ASP A 501 -7.95 20.50 -5.73
C ASP A 501 -7.47 19.42 -6.72
N LEU A 502 -6.14 19.22 -6.85
CA LEU A 502 -5.53 18.21 -7.72
C LEU A 502 -5.53 16.79 -7.12
N LEU A 503 -5.61 16.68 -5.79
CA LEU A 503 -5.64 15.40 -5.07
C LEU A 503 -7.06 14.88 -4.88
N LYS A 504 -8.06 15.77 -4.78
CA LYS A 504 -9.48 15.42 -4.69
C LYS A 504 -9.95 14.70 -5.95
N SER A 505 -10.54 13.51 -5.80
CA SER A 505 -11.30 12.90 -6.89
C SER A 505 -12.56 13.73 -7.12
N LYS A 506 -12.70 14.36 -8.29
CA LYS A 506 -14.01 14.86 -8.72
C LYS A 506 -14.95 13.66 -8.81
N GLY A 507 -15.84 13.50 -7.82
CA GLY A 507 -16.92 12.52 -7.88
C GLY A 507 -17.81 12.78 -9.11
N PRO A 508 -18.69 11.83 -9.49
CA PRO A 508 -19.66 12.08 -10.55
C PRO A 508 -20.56 13.26 -10.12
N GLU A 509 -20.29 14.46 -10.64
CA GLU A 509 -20.96 15.68 -10.21
C GLU A 509 -22.49 15.56 -10.33
N THR A 510 -23.15 16.03 -9.28
CA THR A 510 -24.59 16.19 -9.18
C THR A 510 -25.14 17.04 -10.33
N LYS A 511 -26.24 16.56 -10.92
CA LYS A 511 -26.91 17.00 -12.16
C LYS A 511 -27.48 18.44 -12.20
N TYR A 512 -26.92 19.41 -11.48
CA TYR A 512 -27.46 20.78 -11.44
C TYR A 512 -26.42 21.84 -11.78
N GLY A 513 -25.96 21.83 -13.03
CA GLY A 513 -25.18 22.92 -13.63
C GLY A 513 -24.95 22.65 -15.11
N TRP A 514 -25.53 23.46 -16.01
CA TRP A 514 -25.32 23.29 -17.44
C TRP A 514 -23.89 23.77 -17.79
N LYS A 515 -22.97 22.82 -18.01
CA LYS A 515 -21.63 23.05 -18.59
C LYS A 515 -21.40 22.05 -19.74
N GLY A 516 -20.65 22.49 -20.76
CA GLY A 516 -20.52 21.79 -22.05
C GLY A 516 -19.95 20.36 -21.96
N PRO A 517 -20.46 19.39 -22.73
CA PRO A 517 -20.20 17.96 -22.53
C PRO A 517 -18.83 17.41 -22.99
N TYR A 518 -17.88 18.24 -23.43
CA TYR A 518 -16.64 17.76 -24.05
C TYR A 518 -15.32 18.26 -23.43
N SER A 519 -15.30 19.39 -22.70
CA SER A 519 -14.03 19.98 -22.25
C SER A 519 -13.47 19.43 -20.93
N ASP A 520 -14.32 18.93 -20.01
CA ASP A 520 -13.89 18.64 -18.62
C ASP A 520 -13.43 17.16 -18.41
N ARG A 521 -13.78 16.27 -19.34
CA ARG A 521 -13.33 14.85 -19.31
C ARG A 521 -11.87 14.72 -19.75
N ASP A 522 -11.47 15.47 -20.77
CA ASP A 522 -10.10 15.43 -21.31
C ASP A 522 -9.10 16.04 -20.31
N THR A 523 -9.45 17.14 -19.64
CA THR A 523 -8.61 17.75 -18.59
C THR A 523 -8.39 16.83 -17.40
N THR A 524 -9.41 16.07 -16.97
CA THR A 524 -9.30 15.14 -15.84
C THR A 524 -8.39 13.96 -16.19
N SER A 525 -8.54 13.38 -17.40
CA SER A 525 -7.67 12.30 -17.88
C SER A 525 -6.21 12.73 -18.02
N LEU A 526 -5.96 13.97 -18.45
CA LEU A 526 -4.60 14.51 -18.54
C LEU A 526 -3.93 14.66 -17.18
N ILE A 527 -4.67 15.09 -16.16
CA ILE A 527 -4.17 15.19 -14.78
C ILE A 527 -3.84 13.80 -14.21
N GLU A 528 -4.69 12.80 -14.46
CA GLU A 528 -4.44 11.42 -14.05
C GLU A 528 -3.13 10.86 -14.65
N ASP A 529 -2.90 11.12 -15.94
CA ASP A 529 -1.69 10.67 -16.63
C ASP A 529 -0.43 11.42 -16.14
N GLU A 530 -0.53 12.71 -15.83
CA GLU A 530 0.56 13.48 -15.23
C GLU A 530 0.93 12.93 -13.84
N TRP A 531 -0.05 12.59 -13.00
CA TRP A 531 0.19 11.94 -11.70
C TRP A 531 0.93 10.60 -11.86
N ARG A 532 0.56 9.77 -12.85
CA ARG A 532 1.24 8.48 -13.10
C ARG A 532 2.72 8.69 -13.42
N VAL A 533 3.04 9.65 -14.27
CA VAL A 533 4.44 10.00 -14.62
C VAL A 533 5.21 10.46 -13.38
N ILE A 534 4.63 11.35 -12.57
CA ILE A 534 5.25 11.83 -11.33
C ILE A 534 5.53 10.65 -10.39
N LEU A 535 4.55 9.79 -10.14
CA LEU A 535 4.70 8.68 -9.20
C LEU A 535 5.73 7.65 -9.63
N VAL A 536 5.80 7.30 -10.93
CA VAL A 536 6.85 6.42 -11.45
C VAL A 536 8.23 7.04 -11.30
N PHE A 537 8.37 8.33 -11.59
CA PHE A 537 9.63 9.04 -11.34
C PHE A 537 10.02 8.97 -9.85
N LEU A 538 9.10 9.25 -8.93
CA LEU A 538 9.38 9.21 -7.49
C LEU A 538 9.79 7.79 -7.03
N GLU A 539 9.13 6.74 -7.52
CA GLU A 539 9.47 5.33 -7.26
C GLU A 539 10.87 4.97 -7.75
N LEU A 540 11.20 5.30 -9.00
CA LEU A 540 12.52 5.04 -9.58
C LEU A 540 13.62 5.82 -8.87
N TYR A 541 13.38 7.10 -8.59
CA TYR A 541 14.37 7.94 -7.91
C TYR A 541 14.60 7.48 -6.46
N THR A 542 13.55 7.03 -5.76
CA THR A 542 13.68 6.41 -4.43
C THR A 542 14.57 5.16 -4.47
N PHE A 543 14.43 4.32 -5.49
CA PHE A 543 15.30 3.15 -5.67
C PHE A 543 16.76 3.54 -5.96
N VAL A 544 16.99 4.49 -6.86
CA VAL A 544 18.34 4.97 -7.22
C VAL A 544 19.06 5.51 -6.00
N LEU A 545 18.36 6.29 -5.17
CA LEU A 545 18.91 6.83 -3.93
C LEU A 545 19.27 5.75 -2.90
N LYS A 546 18.88 4.48 -3.04
CA LYS A 546 19.36 3.40 -2.15
C LYS A 546 20.73 2.87 -2.57
N VAL A 547 20.99 2.88 -3.88
CA VAL A 547 22.19 2.28 -4.50
C VAL A 547 23.27 3.33 -4.78
N MET A 548 22.86 4.58 -4.96
CA MET A 548 23.75 5.72 -5.20
C MET A 548 24.45 6.16 -3.92
N ASP A 549 25.78 6.23 -3.99
CA ASP A 549 26.59 6.74 -2.89
C ASP A 549 26.54 8.29 -2.82
N ASP A 550 27.10 8.86 -1.76
CA ASP A 550 27.06 10.32 -1.58
C ASP A 550 27.91 11.05 -2.65
N GLU A 551 29.07 10.51 -3.04
CA GLU A 551 29.94 11.14 -4.05
C GLU A 551 29.27 11.17 -5.44
N GLU A 552 28.62 10.10 -5.84
CA GLU A 552 27.82 10.02 -7.07
C GLU A 552 26.68 11.04 -7.03
N PHE A 553 25.95 11.15 -5.92
CA PHE A 553 24.87 12.11 -5.74
C PHE A 553 25.36 13.57 -5.90
N PHE A 554 26.46 13.94 -5.24
CA PHE A 554 27.02 15.29 -5.31
C PHE A 554 27.72 15.59 -6.64
N SER A 555 28.09 14.57 -7.42
CA SER A 555 28.70 14.73 -8.74
C SER A 555 27.70 15.05 -9.86
N GLY A 556 26.39 14.94 -9.60
CA GLY A 556 25.32 15.26 -10.54
C GLY A 556 25.41 16.71 -11.03
N GLY A 557 25.88 16.92 -12.25
CA GLY A 557 25.99 18.25 -12.89
C GLY A 557 27.40 18.66 -13.33
N SER A 558 28.46 17.97 -12.92
CA SER A 558 29.82 18.27 -13.41
C SER A 558 30.09 17.55 -14.74
N VAL A 559 29.84 18.24 -15.86
CA VAL A 559 30.13 17.73 -17.22
C VAL A 559 31.59 17.94 -17.63
N ASN A 560 32.41 18.62 -16.81
CA ASN A 560 33.80 18.96 -17.15
C ASN A 560 34.80 18.32 -16.18
N PHE A 561 35.06 17.02 -16.31
CA PHE A 561 36.29 16.44 -15.77
C PHE A 561 36.83 15.32 -16.67
N THR A 562 38.15 15.20 -16.68
CA THR A 562 39.01 14.58 -17.70
C THR A 562 38.77 13.09 -17.94
N ARG A 563 39.12 12.68 -19.16
CA ARG A 563 38.74 11.49 -19.93
C ARG A 563 39.32 10.14 -19.43
N THR A 564 39.57 9.96 -18.13
CA THR A 564 40.39 8.84 -17.61
C THR A 564 39.75 7.98 -16.51
N SER A 565 38.42 8.00 -16.33
CA SER A 565 37.73 7.15 -15.33
C SER A 565 36.87 6.02 -15.97
N PRO A 566 36.77 4.84 -15.34
CA PRO A 566 36.24 3.61 -15.96
C PRO A 566 34.72 3.60 -16.16
N VAL A 567 34.30 2.95 -17.25
CA VAL A 567 33.00 3.01 -17.94
C VAL A 567 31.79 2.42 -17.19
N SER A 568 31.97 1.75 -16.04
CA SER A 568 30.83 1.26 -15.24
C SER A 568 30.28 2.32 -14.26
N SER A 569 31.14 3.22 -13.77
CA SER A 569 30.79 4.32 -12.85
C SER A 569 29.94 5.43 -13.52
N THR A 570 29.66 5.30 -14.82
CA THR A 570 28.96 6.33 -15.60
C THR A 570 27.45 6.23 -15.47
N MET A 571 26.84 5.06 -15.32
CA MET A 571 25.36 4.95 -15.35
C MET A 571 24.69 5.51 -14.07
N THR A 572 25.22 5.24 -12.87
CA THR A 572 24.72 5.83 -11.61
C THR A 572 24.92 7.34 -11.57
N ARG A 573 26.12 7.82 -11.97
CA ARG A 573 26.44 9.25 -12.05
C ARG A 573 25.65 9.98 -13.15
N GLU A 574 25.43 9.35 -14.29
CA GLU A 574 24.58 9.90 -15.36
C GLU A 574 23.10 9.98 -14.93
N ASN A 575 22.68 9.23 -13.90
CA ASN A 575 21.34 9.27 -13.33
C ASN A 575 21.17 10.23 -12.15
N ALA A 576 22.26 10.77 -11.60
CA ALA A 576 22.21 11.78 -10.55
C ALA A 576 21.60 13.09 -11.10
N LEU A 577 20.65 13.65 -10.36
CA LEU A 577 20.05 14.94 -10.70
C LEU A 577 20.99 16.08 -10.24
N PRO A 578 21.12 17.17 -11.02
CA PRO A 578 21.79 18.38 -10.57
C PRO A 578 21.18 18.92 -9.27
N LEU A 579 22.00 19.52 -8.41
CA LEU A 579 21.56 20.02 -7.09
C LEU A 579 20.43 21.07 -7.20
N ASP A 580 20.41 21.88 -8.26
CA ASP A 580 19.31 22.82 -8.54
C ASP A 580 17.99 22.10 -8.86
N GLU A 581 18.06 20.97 -9.55
CA GLU A 581 16.88 20.14 -9.85
C GLU A 581 16.41 19.39 -8.60
N VAL A 582 17.33 18.94 -7.74
CA VAL A 582 16.99 18.40 -6.42
C VAL A 582 16.32 19.46 -5.54
N LYS A 583 16.73 20.73 -5.62
CA LYS A 583 16.06 21.84 -4.93
C LYS A 583 14.61 22.05 -5.44
N ALA A 584 14.40 21.97 -6.75
CA ALA A 584 13.04 22.05 -7.33
C ALA A 584 12.17 20.87 -6.89
N LEU A 585 12.71 19.64 -6.93
CA LEU A 585 12.04 18.43 -6.48
C LEU A 585 11.65 18.51 -4.99
N THR A 586 12.59 18.91 -4.12
CA THR A 586 12.31 19.05 -2.68
C THR A 586 11.25 20.11 -2.40
N THR A 587 11.25 21.23 -3.14
CA THR A 587 10.18 22.26 -3.01
C THR A 587 8.81 21.69 -3.35
N PHE A 588 8.69 20.96 -4.46
CA PHE A 588 7.47 20.25 -4.85
C PHE A 588 7.03 19.25 -3.77
N LEU A 589 7.94 18.39 -3.32
CA LEU A 589 7.67 17.36 -2.32
C LEU A 589 7.29 17.95 -0.96
N LYS A 590 7.90 19.07 -0.55
CA LYS A 590 7.53 19.79 0.68
C LYS A 590 6.08 20.25 0.63
N ASN A 591 5.69 20.88 -0.46
CA ASN A 591 4.33 21.38 -0.66
C ASN A 591 3.30 20.24 -0.74
N LEU A 592 3.62 19.17 -1.48
CA LEU A 592 2.79 17.98 -1.58
C LEU A 592 2.67 17.25 -0.25
N GLY A 593 3.78 16.96 0.41
CA GLY A 593 3.82 16.29 1.71
C GLY A 593 3.05 17.08 2.77
N PHE A 594 3.29 18.39 2.87
CA PHE A 594 2.56 19.25 3.82
C PHE A 594 1.04 19.15 3.61
N THR A 595 0.56 19.25 2.37
CA THR A 595 -0.89 19.19 2.08
C THR A 595 -1.50 17.82 2.33
N LEU A 596 -0.77 16.73 2.03
CA LEU A 596 -1.23 15.35 2.27
C LEU A 596 -1.53 15.06 3.74
N TYR A 597 -0.76 15.66 4.66
CA TYR A 597 -0.89 15.42 6.10
C TYR A 597 -1.67 16.54 6.80
N PHE A 598 -1.32 17.80 6.56
CA PHE A 598 -1.95 18.94 7.24
C PHE A 598 -3.40 19.19 6.78
N ASN A 599 -3.70 18.95 5.50
CA ASN A 599 -5.03 19.13 4.91
C ASN A 599 -5.75 17.79 4.64
N ALA A 600 -5.40 16.73 5.37
CA ALA A 600 -5.99 15.41 5.17
C ALA A 600 -7.53 15.41 5.28
N SER A 601 -8.09 16.19 6.21
CA SER A 601 -9.53 16.35 6.39
C SER A 601 -10.21 17.04 5.20
N ASP A 602 -9.55 18.02 4.59
CA ASP A 602 -10.06 18.71 3.39
C ASP A 602 -10.06 17.79 2.17
N ILE A 603 -9.09 16.88 2.06
CA ILE A 603 -8.97 15.90 0.96
C ILE A 603 -10.01 14.77 1.11
N ALA A 604 -10.27 14.33 2.34
CA ALA A 604 -11.20 13.23 2.61
C ALA A 604 -12.69 13.67 2.58
N GLY A 605 -12.99 14.94 2.80
CA GLY A 605 -14.34 15.43 3.06
C GLY A 605 -15.12 15.93 1.85
N THR A 606 -15.87 15.04 1.17
CA THR A 606 -17.09 15.42 0.42
C THR A 606 -18.26 14.43 0.50
N GLU A 607 -18.07 13.19 0.96
CA GLU A 607 -19.20 12.24 1.06
C GLU A 607 -19.83 12.13 2.47
N GLU A 608 -19.12 12.54 3.53
CA GLU A 608 -19.61 12.34 4.93
C GLU A 608 -20.14 13.62 5.61
N ARG A 609 -19.92 14.82 5.05
CA ARG A 609 -20.34 16.08 5.68
C ARG A 609 -21.87 16.23 5.82
N ASP A 610 -22.65 15.53 5.00
CA ASP A 610 -24.12 15.56 5.09
C ASP A 610 -24.70 14.65 6.18
N SER A 611 -23.87 13.82 6.83
CA SER A 611 -24.31 12.88 7.87
C SER A 611 -24.00 13.32 9.32
N ASN A 612 -23.16 14.34 9.52
CA ASN A 612 -22.64 14.73 10.84
C ASN A 612 -23.25 16.00 11.45
N SER A 613 -24.50 16.36 11.08
CA SER A 613 -25.21 17.47 11.75
C SER A 613 -26.05 17.06 12.97
N ALA A 614 -26.00 15.80 13.41
CA ALA A 614 -26.62 15.38 14.67
C ALA A 614 -25.57 15.34 15.79
N GLY A 615 -25.47 16.47 16.50
CA GLY A 615 -24.72 16.58 17.74
C GLY A 615 -25.28 15.67 18.84
N ILE A 616 -24.36 15.34 19.74
CA ILE A 616 -24.52 14.70 21.04
C ILE A 616 -25.79 15.16 21.76
N SER A 617 -26.81 14.29 21.85
CA SER A 617 -27.77 14.32 22.96
C SER A 617 -28.45 12.95 23.16
N GLY A 618 -28.32 12.41 24.37
CA GLY A 618 -29.25 11.52 25.05
C GLY A 618 -29.80 10.30 24.30
N PHE A 619 -29.17 9.14 24.48
CA PHE A 619 -29.83 7.85 24.28
C PHE A 619 -30.89 7.63 25.36
N SER A 620 -32.16 7.79 25.01
CA SER A 620 -33.30 7.32 25.79
C SER A 620 -33.92 6.10 25.11
N PHE A 621 -33.94 4.98 25.84
CA PHE A 621 -34.61 3.75 25.45
C PHE A 621 -36.13 3.96 25.37
N SER A 622 -36.74 3.55 24.26
CA SER A 622 -38.16 3.17 24.27
C SER A 622 -38.44 2.06 23.26
N SER A 623 -38.85 0.93 23.83
CA SER A 623 -39.36 -0.28 23.20
C SER A 623 -40.67 -0.02 22.45
N SER A 624 -40.69 -0.27 21.14
CA SER A 624 -41.92 -0.56 20.40
C SER A 624 -41.61 -1.25 19.07
N ALA A 625 -41.84 -2.57 19.05
CA ALA A 625 -41.70 -3.44 17.91
C ALA A 625 -42.61 -3.04 16.74
N ARG A 626 -42.04 -2.88 15.54
CA ARG A 626 -42.74 -3.11 14.26
C ARG A 626 -41.82 -3.75 13.23
N ARG A 627 -42.22 -4.96 12.82
CA ARG A 627 -41.65 -5.79 11.76
C ARG A 627 -41.69 -5.09 10.40
N ILE A 628 -40.59 -5.13 9.64
CA ILE A 628 -40.55 -4.96 8.18
C ILE A 628 -39.55 -6.00 7.60
N PRO A 629 -39.81 -6.62 6.43
CA PRO A 629 -39.11 -7.83 5.98
C PRO A 629 -37.86 -7.58 5.14
N GLU A 630 -36.80 -8.33 5.48
CA GLU A 630 -35.88 -9.07 4.61
C GLU A 630 -35.76 -8.65 3.13
N GLN A 631 -34.80 -7.76 2.84
CA GLN A 631 -34.01 -7.69 1.60
C GLN A 631 -32.80 -6.77 1.84
N LEU A 632 -31.73 -7.32 2.43
CA LEU A 632 -30.43 -6.65 2.50
C LEU A 632 -29.77 -6.75 1.11
N GLN A 633 -29.84 -5.66 0.34
CA GLN A 633 -28.82 -5.42 -0.67
C GLN A 633 -27.51 -5.13 0.06
N PRO A 634 -26.37 -5.72 -0.36
CA PRO A 634 -25.08 -5.33 0.19
C PRO A 634 -24.84 -3.86 -0.22
N GLU A 635 -24.80 -2.97 0.76
CA GLU A 635 -24.28 -1.62 0.59
C GLU A 635 -22.91 -1.71 -0.12
N PRO A 636 -22.64 -0.86 -1.14
CA PRO A 636 -21.37 -0.89 -1.84
C PRO A 636 -20.24 -0.60 -0.84
N LYS A 637 -19.18 -1.42 -0.90
CA LYS A 637 -17.96 -1.18 -0.12
C LYS A 637 -17.49 0.27 -0.37
N PRO A 638 -17.08 1.02 0.67
CA PRO A 638 -16.53 2.36 0.47
C PRO A 638 -15.33 2.25 -0.48
N THR A 639 -15.45 2.85 -1.65
CA THR A 639 -14.35 2.99 -2.60
C THR A 639 -13.25 3.82 -1.95
N GLU A 640 -12.07 3.24 -1.79
CA GLU A 640 -10.92 3.98 -1.25
C GLU A 640 -10.67 5.25 -2.08
N PRO A 641 -10.38 6.40 -1.44
CA PRO A 641 -10.13 7.63 -2.15
C PRO A 641 -8.90 7.47 -3.05
N SER A 642 -9.13 7.54 -4.37
CA SER A 642 -8.07 7.51 -5.39
C SER A 642 -7.40 8.87 -5.50
N VAL A 643 -6.06 8.89 -5.52
CA VAL A 643 -5.28 10.13 -5.69
C VAL A 643 -5.47 10.71 -7.09
N GLY A 644 -6.02 11.93 -7.19
CA GLY A 644 -6.15 12.65 -8.45
C GLY A 644 -6.94 11.90 -9.54
N GLY A 645 -7.87 11.01 -9.14
CA GLY A 645 -8.65 10.16 -10.05
C GLY A 645 -7.98 8.85 -10.47
N VAL A 646 -6.71 8.61 -10.12
CA VAL A 646 -5.99 7.40 -10.52
C VAL A 646 -6.48 6.18 -9.74
N ALA A 647 -7.29 5.35 -10.40
CA ALA A 647 -7.92 4.18 -9.79
C ALA A 647 -6.93 3.21 -9.13
N GLY A 648 -7.13 2.97 -7.82
CA GLY A 648 -6.44 1.95 -7.02
C GLY A 648 -5.06 2.33 -6.47
N LEU A 649 -4.74 3.63 -6.42
CA LEU A 649 -3.67 4.16 -5.58
C LEU A 649 -4.30 4.77 -4.32
N SER A 650 -3.93 4.25 -3.16
CA SER A 650 -4.35 4.82 -1.88
C SER A 650 -3.56 6.12 -1.61
N ILE A 651 -4.23 7.09 -0.98
CA ILE A 651 -3.59 8.30 -0.45
C ILE A 651 -2.41 7.97 0.48
N ASP A 652 -2.54 6.85 1.18
CA ASP A 652 -1.58 6.25 2.09
C ASP A 652 -0.28 5.81 1.40
N TYR A 653 -0.37 5.22 0.21
CA TYR A 653 0.80 4.86 -0.58
C TYR A 653 1.59 6.10 -1.03
N VAL A 654 0.89 7.14 -1.49
CA VAL A 654 1.54 8.40 -1.92
C VAL A 654 2.18 9.12 -0.73
N LYS A 655 1.53 9.12 0.44
CA LYS A 655 2.11 9.60 1.70
C LYS A 655 3.44 8.91 2.01
N GLY A 656 3.49 7.58 1.96
CA GLY A 656 4.70 6.79 2.19
C GLY A 656 5.83 7.09 1.19
N LEU A 657 5.49 7.21 -0.11
CA LEU A 657 6.47 7.50 -1.16
C LEU A 657 7.07 8.91 -1.01
N VAL A 658 6.23 9.92 -0.80
CA VAL A 658 6.67 11.32 -0.65
C VAL A 658 7.51 11.51 0.60
N THR A 659 7.07 10.96 1.74
CA THR A 659 7.81 11.07 3.01
C THR A 659 9.11 10.30 2.98
N GLY A 660 9.11 9.08 2.44
CA GLY A 660 10.32 8.28 2.27
C GLY A 660 11.37 9.01 1.44
N LEU A 661 10.97 9.56 0.29
CA LEU A 661 11.88 10.30 -0.57
C LEU A 661 12.41 11.59 0.07
N LEU A 662 11.53 12.38 0.72
CA LEU A 662 11.95 13.58 1.46
C LEU A 662 13.00 13.26 2.52
N ARG A 663 12.77 12.20 3.31
CA ARG A 663 13.72 11.75 4.34
C ARG A 663 15.06 11.36 3.73
N MET A 664 15.08 10.56 2.66
CA MET A 664 16.32 10.14 2.00
C MET A 664 17.15 11.31 1.44
N VAL A 665 16.50 12.38 0.97
CA VAL A 665 17.19 13.58 0.49
C VAL A 665 17.63 14.47 1.66
N TYR A 666 16.79 14.65 2.68
CA TYR A 666 17.13 15.40 3.88
C TYR A 666 18.30 14.78 4.64
N GLU A 667 18.36 13.45 4.74
CA GLU A 667 19.46 12.73 5.37
C GLU A 667 20.80 13.01 4.67
N ARG A 668 20.81 13.10 3.34
CA ARG A 668 22.01 13.50 2.58
C ARG A 668 22.43 14.93 2.89
N ASP A 669 21.47 15.86 2.89
CA ASP A 669 21.71 17.26 3.25
C ASP A 669 22.19 17.41 4.70
N SER A 670 21.76 16.52 5.60
CA SER A 670 22.21 16.50 6.99
C SER A 670 23.67 16.04 7.13
N ARG A 671 24.15 15.13 6.27
CA ARG A 671 25.55 14.68 6.24
C ARG A 671 26.47 15.70 5.57
N ARG A 672 26.07 16.21 4.41
CA ARG A 672 26.79 17.25 3.67
C ARG A 672 25.80 18.27 3.15
N LYS A 673 25.81 19.45 3.77
CA LYS A 673 24.89 20.55 3.46
C LYS A 673 25.05 21.02 2.02
N PHE A 674 23.95 21.05 1.27
CA PHE A 674 23.88 21.59 -0.10
C PHE A 674 22.67 22.49 -0.32
N LEU A 675 21.69 22.48 0.59
CA LEU A 675 20.59 23.43 0.64
C LEU A 675 20.80 24.43 1.80
N SER A 676 20.17 25.60 1.74
CA SER A 676 20.23 26.57 2.84
C SER A 676 19.54 26.01 4.09
N THR A 677 19.95 26.48 5.27
CA THR A 677 19.40 26.05 6.57
C THR A 677 17.89 26.19 6.64
N ASP A 678 17.34 27.24 6.04
CA ASP A 678 15.91 27.55 6.08
C ASP A 678 15.11 26.84 4.98
N HIS A 679 15.77 26.19 4.01
CA HIS A 679 15.09 25.54 2.89
C HIS A 679 14.13 24.45 3.34
N TRP A 680 14.45 23.72 4.41
CA TRP A 680 13.61 22.63 4.93
C TRP A 680 12.50 23.13 5.84
N LEU A 681 12.70 24.25 6.52
CA LEU A 681 11.74 24.82 7.46
C LEU A 681 10.46 25.27 6.73
N MET A 682 9.31 25.12 7.39
CA MET A 682 8.01 25.64 6.94
C MET A 682 7.37 26.50 8.04
N THR A 683 8.19 27.22 8.80
CA THR A 683 7.76 28.06 9.93
C THR A 683 6.74 29.12 9.52
N SER A 684 6.76 29.62 8.28
CA SER A 684 5.75 30.58 7.77
C SER A 684 4.33 30.00 7.65
N ARG A 685 4.17 28.67 7.71
CA ARG A 685 2.87 27.98 7.68
C ARG A 685 2.32 27.69 9.07
N PHE A 686 3.13 27.90 10.12
CA PHE A 686 2.76 27.66 11.50
C PHE A 686 2.78 28.96 12.31
N ASP A 687 1.88 29.09 13.27
CA ASP A 687 2.05 30.06 14.34
C ASP A 687 2.96 29.45 15.41
N MET A 688 4.24 29.81 15.39
CA MET A 688 5.25 29.25 16.28
C MET A 688 5.05 29.66 17.75
N SER A 689 4.30 30.72 18.04
CA SER A 689 4.09 31.20 19.42
C SER A 689 3.14 30.30 20.22
N GLY A 690 2.10 29.77 19.57
CA GLY A 690 1.14 28.82 20.14
C GLY A 690 1.34 27.37 19.69
N PHE A 691 2.43 27.06 18.98
CA PHE A 691 2.62 25.75 18.36
C PHE A 691 2.75 24.61 19.38
N ILE A 692 3.62 24.78 20.39
CA ILE A 692 3.90 23.73 21.38
C ILE A 692 2.62 23.36 22.17
N PRO A 693 1.86 24.31 22.76
CA PRO A 693 0.61 23.97 23.44
C PRO A 693 -0.42 23.29 22.53
N SER A 694 -0.50 23.71 21.26
CA SER A 694 -1.42 23.09 20.30
C SER A 694 -1.05 21.63 20.01
N VAL A 695 0.24 21.33 19.82
CA VAL A 695 0.73 19.97 19.58
C VAL A 695 0.54 19.08 20.82
N VAL A 696 0.79 19.63 22.01
CA VAL A 696 0.51 18.97 23.29
C VAL A 696 -0.97 18.60 23.41
N GLN A 697 -1.88 19.51 23.06
CA GLN A 697 -3.31 19.23 23.06
C GLN A 697 -3.72 18.18 22.01
N GLU A 698 -3.08 18.19 20.83
CA GLU A 698 -3.26 17.16 19.80
C GLU A 698 -2.78 15.78 20.30
N GLU A 699 -1.68 15.71 21.05
CA GLU A 699 -1.17 14.48 21.68
C GLU A 699 -2.14 13.94 22.75
N GLU A 700 -2.66 14.82 23.61
CA GLU A 700 -3.64 14.44 24.63
C GLU A 700 -4.96 13.96 24.02
N SER A 701 -5.40 14.56 22.90
CA SER A 701 -6.59 14.07 22.19
C SER A 701 -6.34 12.70 21.55
N ARG A 702 -5.15 12.46 20.98
CA ARG A 702 -4.77 11.11 20.49
C ARG A 702 -4.82 10.07 21.61
N HIS A 703 -4.20 10.36 22.76
CA HIS A 703 -4.19 9.43 23.89
C HIS A 703 -5.59 9.10 24.41
N ARG A 704 -6.48 10.07 24.52
CA ARG A 704 -7.88 9.81 24.91
C ARG A 704 -8.58 8.83 23.97
N ILE A 705 -8.33 8.95 22.67
CA ILE A 705 -8.93 8.06 21.67
C ILE A 705 -8.29 6.66 21.71
N GLU A 706 -6.98 6.57 21.98
CA GLU A 706 -6.29 5.29 22.20
C GLU A 706 -6.80 4.58 23.47
N GLU A 707 -7.08 5.32 24.54
CA GLU A 707 -7.69 4.80 25.78
C GLU A 707 -9.12 4.28 25.50
N GLU A 708 -9.95 5.04 24.78
CA GLU A 708 -11.28 4.59 24.34
C GLU A 708 -11.22 3.31 23.46
N ASP A 709 -10.21 3.20 22.58
CA ASP A 709 -9.97 2.01 21.77
C ASP A 709 -9.54 0.79 22.62
N ALA A 710 -8.78 1.02 23.69
CA ALA A 710 -8.37 -0.02 24.64
C ALA A 710 -9.54 -0.49 25.51
N GLU A 711 -10.39 0.42 26.01
CA GLU A 711 -11.60 0.06 26.75
C GLU A 711 -12.59 -0.76 25.91
N ASP A 712 -12.75 -0.41 24.63
CA ASP A 712 -13.55 -1.20 23.68
C ASP A 712 -12.93 -2.57 23.38
N THR A 713 -11.64 -2.77 23.67
CA THR A 713 -10.97 -4.06 23.48
C THR A 713 -11.01 -4.89 24.77
N ASN A 714 -10.89 -4.27 25.95
CA ASN A 714 -10.94 -4.98 27.23
C ASN A 714 -12.36 -5.49 27.57
N LYS A 715 -13.42 -4.82 27.11
CA LYS A 715 -14.79 -5.36 27.23
C LYS A 715 -15.00 -6.68 26.49
N ASP A 716 -14.17 -6.97 25.48
CA ASP A 716 -14.23 -8.25 24.76
C ASP A 716 -13.60 -9.39 25.58
N ASP A 717 -12.53 -9.13 26.34
CA ASP A 717 -11.88 -10.17 27.16
C ASP A 717 -12.78 -10.60 28.34
N ASP A 718 -13.54 -9.68 28.93
CA ASP A 718 -14.55 -10.01 29.96
C ASP A 718 -15.76 -10.80 29.39
N ASP A 719 -16.14 -10.57 28.12
CA ASP A 719 -17.24 -11.32 27.46
C ASP A 719 -16.77 -12.68 26.89
N ASP A 720 -15.48 -12.86 26.60
CA ASP A 720 -14.89 -14.13 26.16
C ASP A 720 -14.42 -15.02 27.35
N GLU A 721 -14.10 -14.46 28.52
CA GLU A 721 -13.73 -15.24 29.73
C GLU A 721 -14.92 -15.98 30.39
N ASP A 722 -16.16 -15.51 30.22
CA ASP A 722 -17.35 -16.20 30.76
C ASP A 722 -17.76 -17.47 29.97
N HIS A 723 -17.01 -17.85 28.92
CA HIS A 723 -17.29 -19.02 28.09
C HIS A 723 -16.05 -19.83 27.72
N ILE A 724 -15.33 -20.32 28.72
CA ILE A 724 -14.32 -21.38 28.53
C ILE A 724 -14.87 -22.73 29.01
N ASP A 725 -14.75 -23.72 28.11
CA ASP A 725 -14.97 -25.18 28.25
C ASP A 725 -16.37 -25.76 28.01
N SER A 726 -16.73 -25.87 26.72
CA SER A 726 -17.39 -27.08 26.20
C SER A 726 -17.10 -27.27 24.70
N PRO A 727 -16.27 -28.25 24.31
CA PRO A 727 -15.94 -28.50 22.91
C PRO A 727 -16.98 -29.42 22.29
N GLN A 728 -18.18 -28.92 21.99
CA GLN A 728 -19.16 -29.53 21.07
C GLN A 728 -20.47 -28.73 21.03
N LEU A 729 -20.51 -27.60 20.31
CA LEU A 729 -21.79 -27.13 19.77
C LEU A 729 -21.61 -26.39 18.45
N ILE A 730 -22.12 -27.00 17.39
CA ILE A 730 -22.22 -26.46 16.05
C ILE A 730 -23.13 -25.22 16.12
N GLY A 731 -22.53 -24.03 16.15
CA GLY A 731 -23.25 -22.76 16.12
C GLY A 731 -24.10 -22.64 14.85
N THR A 732 -25.39 -22.34 15.02
CA THR A 732 -26.30 -22.07 13.89
C THR A 732 -25.77 -20.92 13.03
N SER A 733 -26.06 -20.92 11.72
CA SER A 733 -25.59 -19.91 10.74
C SER A 733 -25.78 -18.43 11.16
N ARG A 734 -26.65 -18.13 12.13
CA ARG A 734 -26.89 -16.78 12.66
C ARG A 734 -25.77 -16.27 13.58
N THR A 735 -25.16 -17.12 14.41
CA THR A 735 -24.09 -16.68 15.34
C THR A 735 -22.79 -16.36 14.59
N GLN A 736 -22.47 -17.14 13.55
CA GLN A 736 -21.35 -16.83 12.65
C GLN A 736 -21.55 -15.54 11.84
N GLN A 737 -22.78 -15.28 11.39
CA GLN A 737 -23.11 -14.02 10.70
C GLN A 737 -23.03 -12.81 11.63
N ALA A 738 -23.45 -12.95 12.90
CA ALA A 738 -23.35 -11.89 13.91
C ALA A 738 -21.89 -11.52 14.19
N ARG A 739 -21.01 -12.50 14.48
CA ARG A 739 -19.56 -12.28 14.68
C ARG A 739 -18.90 -11.62 13.47
N ARG A 740 -19.32 -11.98 12.25
CA ARG A 740 -18.82 -11.37 11.01
C ARG A 740 -19.27 -9.91 10.88
N LEU A 741 -20.54 -9.61 11.21
CA LEU A 741 -21.06 -8.25 11.18
C LEU A 741 -20.37 -7.37 12.21
N GLU A 742 -20.14 -7.91 13.40
CA GLU A 742 -19.44 -7.25 14.50
C GLU A 742 -17.97 -6.96 14.15
N ARG A 743 -17.24 -7.93 13.58
CA ARG A 743 -15.86 -7.71 13.08
C ARG A 743 -15.81 -6.62 12.01
N LEU A 744 -16.79 -6.57 11.11
CA LEU A 744 -16.89 -5.51 10.09
C LEU A 744 -17.21 -4.14 10.69
N GLN A 745 -18.16 -4.07 11.65
CA GLN A 745 -18.47 -2.83 12.35
C GLN A 745 -17.27 -2.34 13.17
N ARG A 746 -16.50 -3.24 13.79
CA ARG A 746 -15.26 -2.91 14.52
C ARG A 746 -14.18 -2.37 13.58
N GLN A 747 -14.00 -2.99 12.41
CA GLN A 747 -13.09 -2.46 11.38
C GLN A 747 -13.53 -1.07 10.91
N GLN A 748 -14.84 -0.84 10.74
CA GLN A 748 -15.36 0.48 10.40
C GLN A 748 -15.13 1.52 11.51
N ARG A 749 -15.38 1.17 12.79
CA ARG A 749 -15.12 2.06 13.94
C ARG A 749 -13.65 2.41 14.08
N LYS A 750 -12.75 1.42 13.94
CA LYS A 750 -11.30 1.65 13.94
C LYS A 750 -10.86 2.53 12.77
N ALA A 751 -11.41 2.31 11.57
CA ALA A 751 -11.11 3.14 10.40
C ALA A 751 -11.66 4.58 10.54
N SER A 752 -12.86 4.76 11.10
CA SER A 752 -13.45 6.07 11.34
C SER A 752 -12.70 6.84 12.43
N ARG A 753 -12.33 6.17 13.54
CA ARG A 753 -11.48 6.76 14.59
C ARG A 753 -10.12 7.17 14.04
N ARG A 754 -9.50 6.35 13.20
CA ARG A 754 -8.23 6.69 12.52
C ARG A 754 -8.37 7.90 11.59
N ARG A 755 -9.46 8.01 10.82
CA ARG A 755 -9.74 9.19 9.99
C ARG A 755 -9.99 10.44 10.85
N TYR A 756 -10.68 10.27 11.97
CA TYR A 756 -10.92 11.34 12.93
C TYR A 756 -9.61 11.84 13.55
N LEU A 757 -8.73 10.94 13.99
CA LEU A 757 -7.39 11.28 14.48
C LEU A 757 -6.57 12.08 13.46
N GLN A 758 -6.57 11.65 12.19
CA GLN A 758 -5.90 12.38 11.11
C GLN A 758 -6.50 13.77 10.85
N ALA A 759 -7.79 13.97 11.14
CA ALA A 759 -8.46 15.26 11.01
C ALA A 759 -8.24 16.18 12.21
N VAL A 760 -8.08 15.60 13.41
CA VAL A 760 -7.98 16.33 14.69
C VAL A 760 -6.53 16.70 15.04
N ALA A 761 -5.54 15.94 14.56
CA ALA A 761 -4.13 16.11 14.92
C ALA A 761 -3.18 16.38 13.71
N PRO A 762 -3.43 17.41 12.87
CA PRO A 762 -2.65 17.65 11.67
C PRO A 762 -1.21 18.10 11.94
N ARG A 763 -0.93 18.81 13.06
CA ARG A 763 0.43 19.26 13.40
C ARG A 763 1.29 18.11 13.89
N LEU A 764 0.68 17.23 14.69
CA LEU A 764 1.29 16.01 15.17
C LEU A 764 1.68 15.07 14.02
N GLU A 765 0.81 14.95 13.01
CA GLU A 765 1.10 14.19 11.78
C GLU A 765 2.29 14.76 11.00
N ILE A 766 2.41 16.10 10.87
CA ILE A 766 3.61 16.71 10.27
C ILE A 766 4.86 16.42 11.10
N LEU A 767 4.75 16.54 12.42
CA LEU A 767 5.87 16.34 13.34
C LEU A 767 6.41 14.90 13.31
N GLN A 768 5.53 13.91 13.15
CA GLN A 768 5.92 12.49 13.04
C GLN A 768 6.47 12.13 11.65
N ASN A 769 5.88 12.68 10.59
CA ASN A 769 6.20 12.26 9.22
C ASN A 769 7.31 13.11 8.57
N MET A 770 7.33 14.43 8.83
CA MET A 770 8.27 15.42 8.27
C MET A 770 8.79 16.39 9.36
N PRO A 771 9.46 15.88 10.41
CA PRO A 771 9.90 16.70 11.55
C PRO A 771 10.81 17.89 11.17
N PHE A 772 11.62 17.73 10.12
CA PHE A 772 12.56 18.74 9.64
C PHE A 772 11.92 20.03 9.08
N PHE A 773 10.58 20.11 9.04
CA PHE A 773 9.85 21.36 8.78
C PHE A 773 9.83 22.30 9.99
N ILE A 774 10.01 21.75 11.18
CA ILE A 774 10.00 22.44 12.47
C ILE A 774 11.45 22.56 12.93
N PRO A 775 11.88 23.62 13.63
CA PRO A 775 13.24 23.71 14.17
C PRO A 775 13.55 22.60 15.20
N PHE A 776 14.79 22.11 15.21
CA PHE A 776 15.24 21.04 16.12
C PHE A 776 15.01 21.39 17.60
N THR A 777 15.34 22.63 18.01
CA THR A 777 15.14 23.11 19.38
C THR A 777 13.68 23.05 19.83
N THR A 778 12.75 23.45 18.96
CA THR A 778 11.30 23.36 19.21
C THR A 778 10.87 21.91 19.39
N ARG A 779 11.38 20.97 18.57
CA ARG A 779 11.04 19.55 18.70
C ARG A 779 11.55 18.94 20.00
N VAL A 780 12.72 19.37 20.49
CA VAL A 780 13.24 18.92 21.80
C VAL A 780 12.36 19.44 22.94
N GLN A 781 11.92 20.69 22.87
CA GLN A 781 10.96 21.23 23.84
C GLN A 781 9.66 20.41 23.83
N ILE A 782 9.09 20.12 22.66
CA ILE A 782 7.89 19.26 22.53
C ILE A 782 8.13 17.88 23.15
N PHE A 783 9.29 17.25 22.88
CA PHE A 783 9.65 15.97 23.49
C PHE A 783 9.67 16.06 25.03
N ARG A 784 10.25 17.11 25.61
CA ARG A 784 10.28 17.31 27.06
C ARG A 784 8.88 17.54 27.65
N GLU A 785 8.03 18.29 26.96
CA GLU A 785 6.63 18.46 27.36
C GLU A 785 5.86 17.14 27.31
N PHE A 786 6.02 16.32 26.27
CA PHE A 786 5.40 15.00 26.19
C PHE A 786 5.81 14.08 27.34
N VAL A 787 7.09 14.07 27.69
CA VAL A 787 7.61 13.34 28.85
C VAL A 787 7.00 13.88 30.15
N SER A 788 6.98 15.21 30.33
CA SER A 788 6.38 15.87 31.50
C SER A 788 4.89 15.51 31.69
N LEU A 789 4.12 15.48 30.60
CA LEU A 789 2.72 15.07 30.62
C LEU A 789 2.55 13.61 31.04
N ASP A 790 3.37 12.69 30.53
CA ASP A 790 3.33 11.27 30.96
C ASP A 790 3.76 11.12 32.43
N MET A 791 4.74 11.90 32.89
CA MET A 791 5.14 11.92 34.30
C MET A 791 3.99 12.41 35.20
N ASN A 792 3.33 13.50 34.84
CA ASN A 792 2.23 14.10 35.60
C ASN A 792 1.00 13.19 35.66
N LYS A 793 0.67 12.51 34.56
CA LYS A 793 -0.42 11.52 34.51
C LYS A 793 -0.18 10.35 35.47
N ARG A 794 1.07 9.90 35.60
CA ARG A 794 1.43 8.73 36.42
C ARG A 794 1.68 9.05 37.89
N ARG A 795 2.30 10.19 38.20
CA ARG A 795 2.73 10.57 39.57
C ARG A 795 1.66 11.36 40.35
N GLY A 796 0.58 11.80 39.70
CA GLY A 796 -0.27 12.86 40.25
C GLY A 796 0.46 14.20 40.29
N HIS A 797 -0.15 15.26 40.81
CA HIS A 797 0.38 16.64 40.79
C HIS A 797 1.62 16.86 41.70
N VAL A 798 2.39 15.81 42.01
CA VAL A 798 3.56 15.88 42.87
C VAL A 798 4.81 15.98 41.99
N ASP A 799 5.37 17.18 41.98
CA ASP A 799 6.66 17.48 41.37
C ASP A 799 7.79 16.63 42.00
N ALA A 800 8.66 16.07 41.15
CA ALA A 800 9.73 15.17 41.55
C ALA A 800 10.73 15.85 42.50
N ASP A 801 10.97 17.16 42.33
CA ASP A 801 11.83 17.94 43.22
C ASP A 801 11.16 18.16 44.58
N THR A 802 9.85 18.38 44.60
CA THR A 802 9.05 18.51 45.83
C THR A 802 9.00 17.18 46.62
N TRP A 803 8.93 16.04 45.92
CA TRP A 803 9.06 14.72 46.53
C TRP A 803 10.47 14.48 47.10
N ARG A 804 11.53 14.78 46.34
CA ARG A 804 12.95 14.71 46.79
C ARG A 804 13.18 15.55 48.04
N LEU A 805 12.66 16.79 48.07
CA LEU A 805 12.72 17.70 49.23
C LEU A 805 12.00 17.17 50.46
N THR A 806 10.92 16.41 50.26
CA THR A 806 10.12 15.82 51.34
C THR A 806 10.87 14.65 52.00
N ILE A 807 11.50 13.78 51.19
CA ILE A 807 12.38 12.69 51.67
C ILE A 807 13.58 13.25 52.43
N MET A 808 14.21 14.30 51.90
CA MET A 808 15.39 14.91 52.52
C MET A 808 15.11 15.59 53.87
N ARG A 809 13.87 16.03 54.13
CA ARG A 809 13.48 16.71 55.38
C ARG A 809 12.91 15.77 56.46
N ARG A 810 12.48 14.55 56.12
CA ARG A 810 11.91 13.57 57.07
C ARG A 810 12.29 12.13 56.69
N PRO A 811 13.41 11.61 57.21
CA PRO A 811 13.81 10.20 57.04
C PRO A 811 12.82 9.20 57.64
N ASP A 812 12.04 9.61 58.66
CA ASP A 812 11.20 8.72 59.49
C ASP A 812 9.68 8.78 59.17
N ALA A 813 9.26 9.40 58.06
CA ALA A 813 7.84 9.50 57.71
C ALA A 813 7.30 8.16 57.15
N PRO A 814 6.05 7.76 57.44
CA PRO A 814 5.49 6.51 56.95
C PRO A 814 5.47 6.47 55.41
N GLN A 815 6.03 5.38 54.90
CA GLN A 815 6.52 5.12 53.55
C GLN A 815 5.41 4.94 52.50
N GLN A 816 4.62 5.98 52.23
CA GLN A 816 3.55 5.88 51.21
C GLN A 816 4.04 5.89 49.76
N TYR A 817 5.33 6.14 49.50
CA TYR A 817 5.90 6.30 48.15
C TYR A 817 7.14 5.43 47.84
N GLU A 818 7.55 4.53 48.74
CA GLU A 818 8.64 3.57 48.52
C GLU A 818 8.15 2.37 47.68
N LYS A 819 7.83 2.56 46.39
CA LYS A 819 7.35 1.43 45.60
C LYS A 819 8.46 0.52 45.05
N HIS A 820 9.65 1.06 44.74
CA HIS A 820 10.68 0.31 44.00
C HIS A 820 12.10 0.60 44.51
N HIS A 821 12.64 -0.29 45.34
CA HIS A 821 13.99 -0.24 45.93
C HIS A 821 14.85 -1.41 45.41
N ALA A 822 16.12 -1.15 45.10
CA ALA A 822 17.08 -2.19 44.71
C ALA A 822 18.44 -2.06 45.41
N LYS A 823 19.03 -3.21 45.74
CA LYS A 823 20.39 -3.35 46.28
C LYS A 823 21.33 -3.81 45.17
N ILE A 824 22.38 -3.04 44.89
CA ILE A 824 23.24 -3.25 43.71
C ILE A 824 24.70 -3.41 44.14
N ARG A 825 25.38 -4.48 43.71
CA ARG A 825 26.82 -4.67 43.92
C ARG A 825 27.62 -4.01 42.80
N ARG A 826 28.67 -3.26 43.15
CA ARG A 826 29.55 -2.53 42.20
C ARG A 826 30.18 -3.40 41.10
N GLU A 827 30.45 -4.67 41.40
CA GLU A 827 31.07 -5.59 40.43
C GLU A 827 30.06 -6.28 39.50
N HIS A 828 28.77 -6.27 39.86
CA HIS A 828 27.69 -7.00 39.17
C HIS A 828 26.48 -6.08 38.90
N GLU A 829 26.72 -4.80 38.63
CA GLU A 829 25.67 -3.79 38.59
C GLU A 829 24.57 -4.11 37.56
N PHE A 830 24.95 -4.55 36.35
CA PHE A 830 24.01 -4.89 35.30
C PHE A 830 23.16 -6.13 35.63
N ASP A 831 23.75 -7.18 36.17
CA ASP A 831 23.04 -8.42 36.50
C ASP A 831 22.08 -8.20 37.67
N ASP A 832 22.54 -7.54 38.74
CA ASP A 832 21.71 -7.21 39.89
C ASP A 832 20.54 -6.27 39.48
N ALA A 833 20.81 -5.31 38.59
CA ALA A 833 19.80 -4.43 38.04
C ALA A 833 18.77 -5.20 37.18
N PHE A 834 19.23 -6.13 36.35
CA PHE A 834 18.35 -6.93 35.51
C PHE A 834 17.41 -7.78 36.35
N GLU A 835 17.93 -8.49 37.35
CA GLU A 835 17.12 -9.34 38.23
C GLU A 835 16.05 -8.56 39.00
N GLN A 836 16.40 -7.36 39.51
CA GLN A 836 15.50 -6.59 40.37
C GLN A 836 14.53 -5.69 39.60
N PHE A 837 14.95 -5.10 38.47
CA PHE A 837 14.16 -4.09 37.75
C PHE A 837 13.51 -4.58 36.46
N TYR A 838 13.96 -5.68 35.85
CA TYR A 838 13.29 -6.22 34.66
C TYR A 838 11.81 -6.57 34.91
N PRO A 839 11.40 -7.15 36.06
CA PRO A 839 10.00 -7.47 36.33
C PRO A 839 9.07 -6.25 36.42
N LEU A 840 9.61 -5.05 36.70
CA LEU A 840 8.80 -3.84 36.87
C LEU A 840 8.12 -3.37 35.58
N GLY A 841 8.65 -3.72 34.41
CA GLY A 841 8.06 -3.28 33.14
C GLY A 841 7.96 -1.75 33.05
N GLN A 842 6.75 -1.23 32.82
CA GLN A 842 6.48 0.21 32.78
C GLN A 842 6.59 0.89 34.16
N GLY A 843 6.59 0.13 35.26
CA GLY A 843 6.80 0.65 36.62
C GLY A 843 8.16 1.35 36.79
N LEU A 844 9.14 1.05 35.93
CA LEU A 844 10.43 1.73 35.91
C LEU A 844 10.34 3.24 35.60
N LYS A 845 9.19 3.74 35.10
CA LYS A 845 8.93 5.19 34.93
C LYS A 845 8.74 5.91 36.26
N GLU A 846 8.34 5.20 37.31
CA GLU A 846 8.25 5.74 38.66
C GLU A 846 9.66 6.03 39.22
N PRO A 847 9.78 6.90 40.24
CA PRO A 847 11.04 7.08 40.96
C PRO A 847 11.53 5.75 41.54
N ILE A 848 12.81 5.43 41.35
CA ILE A 848 13.46 4.23 41.89
C ILE A 848 14.49 4.63 42.94
N GLN A 849 14.62 3.81 43.98
CA GLN A 849 15.61 4.01 45.04
C GLN A 849 16.74 2.98 44.90
N ILE A 850 17.99 3.42 44.99
CA ILE A 850 19.16 2.56 44.83
C ILE A 850 20.02 2.57 46.09
N THR A 851 20.51 1.40 46.48
CA THR A 851 21.51 1.27 47.55
C THR A 851 22.66 0.42 47.04
N PHE A 852 23.86 1.00 46.99
CA PHE A 852 25.08 0.27 46.64
C PHE A 852 25.57 -0.54 47.85
N VAL A 853 25.97 -1.77 47.57
CA VAL A 853 26.57 -2.70 48.54
C VAL A 853 27.92 -3.18 48.04
N ASP A 854 28.86 -3.34 48.97
CA ASP A 854 30.19 -3.86 48.67
C ASP A 854 30.19 -5.40 48.50
N GLN A 855 31.38 -5.97 48.29
CA GLN A 855 31.60 -7.42 48.16
C GLN A 855 31.16 -8.22 49.41
N PHE A 856 30.99 -7.57 50.56
CA PHE A 856 30.63 -8.13 51.86
C PHE A 856 29.19 -7.76 52.29
N ASP A 857 28.36 -7.26 51.37
CA ASP A 857 26.97 -6.80 51.61
C ASP A 857 26.88 -5.64 52.61
N THR A 858 27.96 -4.87 52.77
CA THR A 858 27.99 -3.66 53.59
C THR A 858 27.43 -2.49 52.78
N VAL A 859 26.48 -1.77 53.36
CA VAL A 859 25.83 -0.61 52.72
C VAL A 859 26.84 0.54 52.58
N GLU A 860 27.06 1.00 51.35
CA GLU A 860 27.86 2.20 51.07
C GLU A 860 27.14 3.45 51.60
N ALA A 861 27.91 4.42 52.13
CA ALA A 861 27.35 5.66 52.64
C ALA A 861 26.81 6.54 51.50
N GLY A 862 25.49 6.60 51.35
CA GLY A 862 24.81 7.46 50.36
C GLY A 862 23.37 7.77 50.75
N ILE A 863 22.96 9.05 50.65
CA ILE A 863 21.57 9.47 50.86
C ILE A 863 20.92 9.64 49.49
N ASP A 864 19.81 8.93 49.27
CA ASP A 864 19.12 8.93 47.98
C ASP A 864 18.24 10.18 47.78
N GLY A 865 18.91 11.29 47.47
CA GLY A 865 18.28 12.53 46.98
C GLY A 865 18.14 12.57 45.45
N GLY A 866 18.24 11.43 44.74
CA GLY A 866 18.25 11.31 43.27
C GLY A 866 19.64 11.26 42.63
N GLY A 867 20.70 11.49 43.41
CA GLY A 867 22.08 11.41 42.95
C GLY A 867 22.57 9.98 42.75
N VAL A 868 22.24 9.10 43.69
CA VAL A 868 22.58 7.67 43.64
C VAL A 868 21.90 7.00 42.45
N THR A 869 20.64 7.36 42.16
CA THR A 869 19.93 6.89 40.96
C THR A 869 20.62 7.30 39.66
N LYS A 870 21.11 8.55 39.58
CA LYS A 870 21.82 9.04 38.39
C LYS A 870 23.14 8.28 38.21
N GLU A 871 23.90 8.09 39.28
CA GLU A 871 25.14 7.32 39.29
C GLU A 871 24.91 5.87 38.83
N PHE A 872 23.89 5.20 39.39
CA PHE A 872 23.46 3.87 38.99
C PHE A 872 23.14 3.78 37.49
N LEU A 873 22.32 4.70 36.96
CA LEU A 873 21.98 4.68 35.54
C LEU A 873 23.20 4.89 34.64
N THR A 874 24.15 5.75 35.05
CA THR A 874 25.40 5.96 34.29
C THR A 874 26.37 4.79 34.39
N SER A 875 26.44 4.10 35.52
CA SER A 875 27.36 2.99 35.77
C SER A 875 26.89 1.69 35.12
N VAL A 876 25.60 1.35 35.26
CA VAL A 876 24.96 0.23 34.55
C VAL A 876 25.07 0.37 33.04
N THR A 877 24.87 1.59 32.50
CA THR A 877 25.04 1.81 31.06
C THR A 877 26.50 1.65 30.65
N HIS A 878 27.45 2.19 31.41
CA HIS A 878 28.87 2.01 31.12
C HIS A 878 29.26 0.52 31.09
N GLN A 879 28.88 -0.27 32.12
CA GLN A 879 29.17 -1.70 32.19
C GLN A 879 28.54 -2.49 31.03
N ALA A 880 27.29 -2.17 30.67
CA ALA A 880 26.57 -2.90 29.63
C ALA A 880 27.07 -2.63 28.20
N PHE A 881 27.65 -1.44 27.95
CA PHE A 881 28.14 -1.04 26.63
C PHE A 881 29.65 -1.22 26.46
N ASN A 882 30.40 -1.44 27.54
CA ASN A 882 31.83 -1.67 27.48
C ASN A 882 32.14 -3.13 27.04
N PRO A 883 32.79 -3.35 25.89
CA PRO A 883 33.11 -4.70 25.40
C PRO A 883 34.05 -5.47 26.34
N SER A 884 34.79 -4.77 27.21
CA SER A 884 35.82 -5.37 28.08
C SER A 884 35.27 -6.03 29.34
N ASP A 885 34.04 -5.70 29.75
CA ASP A 885 33.45 -6.13 31.03
C ASP A 885 32.71 -7.50 30.93
N GLY A 886 32.92 -8.25 29.84
CA GLY A 886 32.39 -9.61 29.65
C GLY A 886 30.94 -9.67 29.13
N ILE A 887 30.19 -8.57 29.18
CA ILE A 887 28.80 -8.46 28.69
C ILE A 887 28.81 -8.20 27.18
N ASN A 888 28.82 -9.26 26.37
CA ASN A 888 28.87 -9.16 24.90
C ASN A 888 27.48 -8.94 24.27
N LEU A 889 26.81 -7.86 24.65
CA LEU A 889 25.54 -7.43 24.03
C LEU A 889 25.79 -6.44 22.88
N PHE A 890 26.79 -5.57 23.00
CA PHE A 890 27.14 -4.56 22.01
C PHE A 890 28.59 -4.72 21.55
N VAL A 891 28.84 -4.28 20.32
CA VAL A 891 30.17 -4.27 19.68
C VAL A 891 30.45 -2.90 19.10
N GLU A 892 31.73 -2.57 19.01
CA GLU A 892 32.23 -1.35 18.37
C GLU A 892 32.62 -1.60 16.92
N ASN A 893 32.39 -0.61 16.06
CA ASN A 893 32.98 -0.57 14.72
C ASN A 893 34.39 0.06 14.76
N ASP A 894 35.03 0.20 13.59
CA ASP A 894 36.35 0.82 13.43
C ASP A 894 36.43 2.28 13.93
N GLN A 895 35.28 2.94 14.14
CA GLN A 895 35.14 4.32 14.62
C GLN A 895 34.76 4.40 16.10
N HIS A 896 34.80 3.29 16.85
CA HIS A 896 34.35 3.19 18.24
C HIS A 896 32.88 3.57 18.45
N LEU A 897 32.02 3.31 17.44
CA LEU A 897 30.57 3.49 17.52
C LEU A 897 29.90 2.16 17.84
N LEU A 898 28.98 2.19 18.78
CA LEU A 898 28.33 1.01 19.34
C LEU A 898 27.08 0.60 18.56
N TYR A 899 26.91 -0.71 18.38
CA TYR A 899 25.70 -1.31 17.83
C TYR A 899 25.47 -2.72 18.42
N PRO A 900 24.22 -3.24 18.41
CA PRO A 900 23.94 -4.57 18.96
C PRO A 900 24.75 -5.64 18.25
N ASN A 901 25.36 -6.57 19.00
CA ASN A 901 26.11 -7.67 18.45
C ASN A 901 25.22 -8.52 17.50
N PRO A 902 25.50 -8.52 16.19
CA PRO A 902 24.66 -9.19 15.20
C PRO A 902 24.72 -10.72 15.32
N SER A 903 25.80 -11.27 15.87
CA SER A 903 26.02 -12.71 16.02
C SER A 903 25.56 -13.28 17.37
N ALA A 904 25.27 -12.44 18.38
CA ALA A 904 25.00 -12.89 19.75
C ALA A 904 23.94 -14.01 19.89
N VAL A 905 22.82 -13.91 19.17
CA VAL A 905 21.77 -14.94 19.22
C VAL A 905 22.24 -16.25 18.59
N GLU A 906 22.98 -16.20 17.49
CA GLU A 906 23.48 -17.41 16.83
C GLU A 906 24.63 -18.04 17.62
N GLU A 907 25.50 -17.23 18.25
CA GLU A 907 26.50 -17.69 19.21
C GLU A 907 25.83 -18.44 20.37
N GLN A 908 24.77 -17.88 20.97
CA GLN A 908 24.04 -18.52 22.05
C GLN A 908 23.40 -19.85 21.60
N LYS A 909 22.78 -19.89 20.42
CA LYS A 909 22.21 -21.13 19.87
C LYS A 909 23.28 -22.20 19.66
N GLU A 910 24.45 -21.84 19.14
CA GLU A 910 25.55 -22.79 18.93
C GLU A 910 26.15 -23.29 20.24
N LEU A 911 26.28 -22.44 21.26
CA LEU A 911 26.69 -22.83 22.61
C LEU A 911 25.72 -23.87 23.20
N LEU A 912 24.41 -23.65 23.07
CA LEU A 912 23.38 -24.58 23.53
C LEU A 912 23.41 -25.92 22.78
N ARG A 913 23.62 -25.89 21.46
CA ARG A 913 23.80 -27.11 20.64
C ARG A 913 24.99 -27.93 21.13
N ARG A 914 26.11 -27.27 21.46
CA ARG A 914 27.32 -27.94 21.99
C ARG A 914 27.14 -28.50 23.39
N ALA A 915 26.33 -27.83 24.22
CA ALA A 915 25.92 -28.34 25.52
C ALA A 915 24.98 -29.57 25.42
N GLY A 916 24.58 -29.98 24.21
CA GLY A 916 23.71 -31.13 23.97
C GLY A 916 22.22 -30.83 24.16
N ILE A 917 21.84 -29.56 24.25
CA ILE A 917 20.46 -29.13 24.43
C ILE A 917 19.74 -29.11 23.07
N SER A 918 18.58 -29.77 22.98
CA SER A 918 17.77 -29.84 21.76
C SER A 918 17.08 -28.50 21.46
N GLU A 919 17.01 -28.07 20.19
CA GLU A 919 16.36 -26.81 19.78
C GLU A 919 14.86 -26.74 20.10
N ASN A 920 14.20 -27.90 20.22
CA ASN A 920 12.80 -27.99 20.59
C ASN A 920 12.55 -27.98 22.11
N SER A 921 13.61 -28.01 22.92
CA SER A 921 13.47 -28.02 24.37
C SER A 921 13.00 -26.65 24.88
N ILE A 922 12.29 -26.67 26.01
CA ILE A 922 11.87 -25.45 26.71
C ILE A 922 13.11 -24.68 27.18
N GLU A 923 14.12 -25.37 27.70
CA GLU A 923 15.38 -24.79 28.16
C GLU A 923 16.10 -23.98 27.06
N PHE A 924 16.13 -24.48 25.82
CA PHE A 924 16.72 -23.78 24.69
C PHE A 924 16.00 -22.45 24.42
N ARG A 925 14.67 -22.49 24.40
CA ARG A 925 13.83 -21.29 24.20
C ARG A 925 13.98 -20.30 25.34
N THR A 926 14.03 -20.77 26.59
CA THR A 926 14.18 -19.93 27.77
C THR A 926 15.51 -19.17 27.76
N GLN A 927 16.64 -19.84 27.48
CA GLN A 927 17.94 -19.16 27.46
C GLN A 927 18.07 -18.14 26.31
N VAL A 928 17.54 -18.46 25.11
CA VAL A 928 17.50 -17.49 24.02
C VAL A 928 16.59 -16.31 24.38
N THR A 929 15.46 -16.58 25.05
CA THR A 929 14.55 -15.54 25.52
C THR A 929 15.22 -14.63 26.54
N GLU A 930 15.92 -15.18 27.55
CA GLU A 930 16.65 -14.41 28.56
C GLU A 930 17.68 -13.45 27.92
N LEU A 931 18.44 -13.91 26.92
CA LEU A 931 19.36 -13.05 26.17
C LEU A 931 18.62 -11.86 25.52
N LEU A 932 17.47 -12.11 24.91
CA LEU A 932 16.64 -11.04 24.32
C LEU A 932 16.05 -10.13 25.40
N GLN A 933 15.68 -10.66 26.57
CA GLN A 933 15.22 -9.87 27.71
C GLN A 933 16.31 -8.94 28.23
N ARG A 934 17.58 -9.35 28.22
CA ARG A 934 18.71 -8.47 28.56
C ARG A 934 18.87 -7.31 27.57
N TYR A 935 18.70 -7.54 26.26
CA TYR A 935 18.63 -6.46 25.28
C TYR A 935 17.45 -5.53 25.53
N GLU A 936 16.27 -6.09 25.83
CA GLU A 936 15.09 -5.32 26.18
C GLU A 936 15.32 -4.45 27.43
N PHE A 937 15.91 -5.03 28.48
CA PHE A 937 16.25 -4.30 29.70
C PHE A 937 17.17 -3.12 29.44
N LEU A 938 18.22 -3.32 28.64
CA LEU A 938 19.14 -2.24 28.28
C LEU A 938 18.43 -1.12 27.48
N GLY A 939 17.48 -1.49 26.61
CA GLY A 939 16.57 -0.54 25.97
C GLY A 939 15.73 0.26 26.97
N ARG A 940 15.24 -0.38 28.04
CA ARG A 940 14.52 0.29 29.14
C ARG A 940 15.41 1.24 29.92
N ILE A 941 16.64 0.85 30.24
CA ILE A 941 17.59 1.71 30.97
C ILE A 941 17.93 2.96 30.15
N ILE A 942 18.23 2.83 28.86
CA ILE A 942 18.42 3.99 27.98
C ILE A 942 17.17 4.85 27.91
N GLY A 943 15.99 4.23 27.77
CA GLY A 943 14.71 4.93 27.80
C GLY A 943 14.47 5.67 29.12
N LYS A 944 14.87 5.10 30.26
CA LYS A 944 14.80 5.72 31.59
C LYS A 944 15.73 6.93 31.68
N CYS A 945 16.95 6.85 31.16
CA CYS A 945 17.85 8.01 31.07
C CYS A 945 17.22 9.14 30.25
N MET A 946 16.65 8.83 29.09
CA MET A 946 15.96 9.83 28.25
C MET A 946 14.74 10.44 28.97
N TYR A 947 13.97 9.62 29.68
CA TYR A 947 12.78 10.01 30.44
C TYR A 947 13.11 10.95 31.60
N GLU A 948 14.15 10.66 32.39
CA GLU A 948 14.59 11.52 33.50
C GLU A 948 15.47 12.70 33.04
N GLY A 949 15.83 12.76 31.76
CA GLY A 949 16.69 13.82 31.21
C GLY A 949 18.17 13.68 31.56
N ILE A 950 18.61 12.46 31.85
CA ILE A 950 20.00 12.12 32.15
C ILE A 950 20.72 11.80 30.83
N LEU A 951 21.87 12.45 30.61
CA LEU A 951 22.71 12.22 29.44
C LEU A 951 23.60 11.00 29.65
N VAL A 952 23.73 10.17 28.62
CA VAL A 952 24.55 8.95 28.64
C VAL A 952 25.77 9.14 27.75
N ASP A 953 26.96 8.84 28.26
CA ASP A 953 28.25 9.00 27.55
C ASP A 953 28.51 7.82 26.59
N VAL A 954 27.60 7.63 25.61
CA VAL A 954 27.65 6.53 24.63
C VAL A 954 27.41 7.08 23.23
N ASN A 955 28.22 6.62 22.26
CA ASN A 955 28.04 6.94 20.85
C ASN A 955 27.56 5.71 20.09
N PHE A 956 26.36 5.78 19.54
CA PHE A 956 25.78 4.71 18.74
C PHE A 956 26.09 4.90 17.25
N ALA A 957 26.19 3.79 16.52
CA ALA A 957 26.36 3.83 15.08
C ALA A 957 25.11 4.46 14.40
N PRO A 958 25.28 5.34 13.38
CA PRO A 958 24.17 6.04 12.73
C PRO A 958 23.08 5.11 12.20
N PHE A 959 23.46 3.98 11.58
CA PHE A 959 22.52 3.01 11.04
C PHE A 959 21.64 2.37 12.13
N PHE A 960 22.13 2.27 13.37
CA PHE A 960 21.35 1.76 14.49
C PHE A 960 20.36 2.81 14.99
N LEU A 961 20.79 4.06 15.16
CA LEU A 961 19.91 5.17 15.55
C LEU A 961 18.80 5.46 14.53
N ARG A 962 19.06 5.28 13.23
CA ARG A 962 18.02 5.38 12.19
C ARG A 962 16.84 4.46 12.48
N LYS A 963 17.09 3.25 13.00
CA LYS A 963 16.02 2.29 13.32
C LYS A 963 15.10 2.83 14.41
N TRP A 964 15.62 3.58 15.39
CA TRP A 964 14.84 4.16 16.49
C TRP A 964 13.81 5.16 15.96
N ALA A 965 14.25 6.09 15.10
CA ALA A 965 13.40 7.11 14.47
C ALA A 965 12.31 6.50 13.56
N LEU A 966 12.53 5.28 13.05
CA LEU A 966 11.66 4.62 12.08
C LEU A 966 10.71 3.58 12.73
N THR A 967 10.78 3.39 14.04
CA THR A 967 9.96 2.42 14.79
C THR A 967 8.53 2.92 15.05
N GLY A 968 8.27 4.23 14.96
CA GLY A 968 7.03 4.87 15.43
C GLY A 968 5.88 5.11 14.45
N GLY A 969 5.96 4.63 13.20
CA GLY A 969 4.92 4.89 12.20
C GLY A 969 3.78 3.86 12.21
N THR A 970 2.63 4.16 12.82
CA THR A 970 1.38 3.38 12.69
C THR A 970 0.54 3.78 11.46
N GLY A 971 0.93 4.86 10.76
CA GLY A 971 0.29 5.34 9.55
C GLY A 971 0.84 4.67 8.29
N SER A 972 0.07 3.74 7.73
CA SER A 972 -0.03 3.52 6.28
C SER A 972 1.05 2.68 5.59
N ALA A 973 2.09 2.24 6.30
CA ALA A 973 2.92 1.12 5.87
C ALA A 973 3.23 0.20 7.06
N PRO A 974 2.26 -0.60 7.52
CA PRO A 974 2.51 -1.57 8.57
C PRO A 974 3.40 -2.68 7.99
N LYS A 975 4.45 -3.03 8.72
CA LYS A 975 5.21 -4.28 8.58
C LYS A 975 5.86 -4.47 7.19
N GLU A 976 7.08 -3.94 7.04
CA GLU A 976 8.18 -4.34 6.12
C GLU A 976 9.11 -3.16 5.73
N SER A 977 8.79 -1.89 6.07
CA SER A 977 9.26 -0.73 5.27
C SER A 977 9.92 0.49 5.90
N GLY A 978 10.07 0.60 7.22
CA GLY A 978 10.60 1.81 7.86
C GLY A 978 12.08 2.06 7.54
N TYR A 979 12.95 1.14 7.95
CA TYR A 979 14.39 1.20 7.66
C TYR A 979 14.71 0.53 6.33
N ARG A 980 15.33 1.29 5.42
CA ARG A 980 15.80 0.80 4.12
C ARG A 980 17.32 0.83 4.13
N ALA A 981 17.93 -0.34 4.35
CA ALA A 981 19.39 -0.49 4.32
C ALA A 981 19.95 0.10 3.02
N THR A 982 20.85 1.08 3.16
CA THR A 982 21.55 1.72 2.05
C THR A 982 23.00 1.28 2.01
N LEU A 983 23.65 1.43 0.85
CA LEU A 983 25.08 1.15 0.73
C LEU A 983 25.92 2.06 1.64
N ASN A 984 25.48 3.30 1.86
CA ASN A 984 26.18 4.25 2.75
C ASN A 984 26.16 3.81 4.21
N ASP A 985 25.04 3.27 4.70
CA ASP A 985 24.94 2.76 6.07
C ASP A 985 25.90 1.58 6.31
N LEU A 986 26.25 0.84 5.26
CA LEU A 986 27.20 -0.27 5.34
C LEU A 986 28.62 0.22 5.61
N ARG A 987 28.99 1.42 5.11
CA ARG A 987 30.28 2.06 5.42
C ARG A 987 30.43 2.31 6.92
N ASP A 988 29.35 2.66 7.60
CA ASP A 988 29.32 2.87 9.05
C ASP A 988 29.36 1.55 9.84
N LEU A 989 29.08 0.41 9.20
CA LEU A 989 29.15 -0.92 9.83
C LEU A 989 30.52 -1.58 9.61
N ASP A 990 30.96 -1.65 8.36
CA ASP A 990 32.18 -2.34 7.91
C ASP A 990 32.72 -1.65 6.64
N GLU A 991 33.80 -0.89 6.79
CA GLU A 991 34.40 -0.16 5.69
C GLU A 991 35.03 -1.09 4.65
N GLY A 992 35.59 -2.23 5.06
CA GLY A 992 36.19 -3.21 4.16
C GLY A 992 35.15 -3.86 3.24
N LEU A 993 34.02 -4.28 3.80
CA LEU A 993 32.89 -4.80 3.03
C LEU A 993 32.30 -3.74 2.09
N TYR A 994 32.15 -2.51 2.56
CA TYR A 994 31.71 -1.39 1.72
C TYR A 994 32.64 -1.20 0.51
N GLN A 995 33.96 -1.17 0.72
CA GLN A 995 34.93 -1.04 -0.36
C GLN A 995 34.85 -2.21 -1.35
N GLY A 996 34.70 -3.45 -0.88
CA GLY A 996 34.54 -4.62 -1.74
C GLY A 996 33.28 -4.57 -2.60
N LEU A 997 32.13 -4.21 -2.01
CA LEU A 997 30.88 -4.04 -2.76
C LEU A 997 30.92 -2.84 -3.71
N HIS A 998 31.62 -1.77 -3.34
CA HIS A 998 31.84 -0.60 -4.21
C HIS A 998 32.70 -0.96 -5.43
N GLN A 999 33.73 -1.78 -5.23
CA GLN A 999 34.54 -2.34 -6.32
C GLN A 999 33.69 -3.23 -7.23
N LEU A 1000 32.86 -4.12 -6.67
CA LEU A 1000 31.93 -4.98 -7.43
C LEU A 1000 30.94 -4.16 -8.26
N LYS A 1001 30.42 -3.06 -7.69
CA LYS A 1001 29.52 -2.12 -8.38
C LYS A 1001 30.20 -1.47 -9.58
N ASN A 1002 31.45 -1.04 -9.41
CA ASN A 1002 32.21 -0.29 -10.42
C ASN A 1002 33.06 -1.16 -11.35
N TYR A 1003 33.06 -2.47 -11.16
CA TYR A 1003 33.83 -3.41 -11.97
C TYR A 1003 33.39 -3.38 -13.44
N THR A 1004 34.34 -3.26 -14.36
CA THR A 1004 34.08 -3.15 -15.81
C THR A 1004 34.20 -4.49 -16.55
N GLY A 1005 34.76 -5.52 -15.92
CA GLY A 1005 34.91 -6.85 -16.52
C GLY A 1005 33.67 -7.73 -16.34
N ASP A 1006 33.84 -9.04 -16.48
CA ASP A 1006 32.76 -9.98 -16.19
C ASP A 1006 32.69 -10.29 -14.69
N VAL A 1007 31.57 -9.96 -14.05
CA VAL A 1007 31.38 -10.19 -12.61
C VAL A 1007 31.36 -11.69 -12.29
N GLU A 1008 31.03 -12.53 -13.26
CA GLU A 1008 31.06 -13.98 -13.11
C GLU A 1008 32.49 -14.51 -12.83
N ASP A 1009 33.53 -13.75 -13.16
CA ASP A 1009 34.94 -14.06 -12.83
C ASP A 1009 35.16 -14.19 -11.31
N PHE A 1010 34.36 -13.50 -10.49
CA PHE A 1010 34.42 -13.60 -9.03
C PHE A 1010 33.74 -14.87 -8.48
N SER A 1011 33.03 -15.64 -9.32
CA SER A 1011 32.31 -16.87 -8.95
C SER A 1011 31.40 -16.70 -7.72
N LEU A 1012 30.80 -15.52 -7.58
CA LEU A 1012 29.88 -15.20 -6.49
C LEU A 1012 28.49 -15.80 -6.77
N ASN A 1013 27.81 -16.21 -5.70
CA ASN A 1013 26.39 -16.56 -5.73
C ASN A 1013 25.61 -15.73 -4.69
N PHE A 1014 24.29 -15.87 -4.63
CA PHE A 1014 23.47 -15.13 -3.66
C PHE A 1014 23.49 -15.78 -2.27
N THR A 1015 24.68 -15.96 -1.70
CA THR A 1015 24.88 -16.46 -0.33
C THR A 1015 25.75 -15.50 0.48
N VAL A 1016 25.67 -15.62 1.81
CA VAL A 1016 26.50 -14.87 2.75
C VAL A 1016 27.06 -15.81 3.80
N THR A 1017 28.33 -15.63 4.14
CA THR A 1017 29.03 -16.34 5.22
C THR A 1017 29.08 -15.47 6.47
N ASP A 1018 28.47 -15.96 7.54
CA ASP A 1018 28.54 -15.37 8.89
C ASP A 1018 29.58 -16.13 9.71
N THR A 1019 30.49 -15.41 10.36
CA THR A 1019 31.43 -15.95 11.33
C THR A 1019 30.88 -15.77 12.74
N ILE A 1020 30.72 -16.86 13.48
CA ILE A 1020 30.29 -16.84 14.89
C ILE A 1020 31.44 -17.28 15.79
N THR A 1021 31.56 -16.66 16.96
CA THR A 1021 32.55 -17.05 17.97
C THR A 1021 31.97 -18.15 18.84
N ILE A 1022 32.68 -19.27 18.96
CA ILE A 1022 32.18 -20.45 19.68
C ILE A 1022 32.82 -20.63 21.04
N ASP A 1023 34.06 -20.17 21.19
CA ASP A 1023 34.75 -20.14 22.48
C ASP A 1023 35.60 -18.87 22.54
N ARG A 1024 35.27 -18.01 23.50
CA ARG A 1024 35.92 -16.71 23.68
C ARG A 1024 37.28 -16.83 24.36
N HIS A 1025 37.50 -17.88 25.15
CA HIS A 1025 38.78 -18.09 25.81
C HIS A 1025 39.84 -18.61 24.83
N THR A 1026 39.42 -19.41 23.83
CA THR A 1026 40.31 -19.95 22.80
C THR A 1026 40.27 -19.18 21.47
N GLY A 1027 39.28 -18.32 21.27
CA GLY A 1027 39.06 -17.57 20.02
C GLY A 1027 38.55 -18.42 18.86
N ALA A 1028 38.03 -19.62 19.13
CA ALA A 1028 37.55 -20.52 18.09
C ALA A 1028 36.28 -19.97 17.38
N THR A 1029 36.26 -19.99 16.05
CA THR A 1029 35.15 -19.48 15.22
C THR A 1029 34.55 -20.56 14.32
N LYS A 1030 33.26 -20.43 13.98
CA LYS A 1030 32.53 -21.28 13.01
C LYS A 1030 31.92 -20.41 11.92
N THR A 1031 31.94 -20.89 10.69
CA THR A 1031 31.29 -20.23 9.55
C THR A 1031 29.93 -20.85 9.29
N ILE A 1032 28.91 -20.02 9.07
CA ILE A 1032 27.54 -20.41 8.72
C ILE A 1032 27.17 -19.72 7.41
N THR A 1033 26.77 -20.50 6.41
CA THR A 1033 26.34 -20.01 5.10
C THR A 1033 24.82 -19.88 5.04
N LYS A 1034 24.32 -18.74 4.55
CA LYS A 1034 22.88 -18.49 4.37
C LYS A 1034 22.58 -17.97 2.97
N ASP A 1035 21.41 -18.34 2.44
CA ASP A 1035 20.91 -17.84 1.16
C ASP A 1035 20.31 -16.43 1.33
N LEU A 1036 20.74 -15.47 0.50
CA LEU A 1036 20.27 -14.07 0.53
C LEU A 1036 18.88 -13.90 -0.10
N LYS A 1037 18.48 -14.83 -0.97
CA LYS A 1037 17.19 -14.91 -1.65
C LYS A 1037 16.80 -16.38 -1.83
N PRO A 1038 15.52 -16.70 -2.13
CA PRO A 1038 15.12 -18.08 -2.43
C PRO A 1038 15.99 -18.69 -3.54
N ASN A 1039 16.56 -19.87 -3.29
CA ASN A 1039 17.48 -20.57 -4.21
C ASN A 1039 18.74 -19.75 -4.55
N GLY A 1040 19.28 -19.02 -3.57
CA GLY A 1040 20.41 -18.11 -3.75
C GLY A 1040 21.74 -18.82 -4.03
N SER A 1041 21.95 -19.97 -3.39
CA SER A 1041 23.10 -20.85 -3.60
C SER A 1041 23.32 -21.28 -5.06
N ASN A 1042 22.24 -21.48 -5.82
CA ASN A 1042 22.27 -21.87 -7.22
C ASN A 1042 22.19 -20.69 -8.21
N THR A 1043 22.10 -19.45 -7.72
CA THR A 1043 22.03 -18.28 -8.60
C THR A 1043 23.39 -17.57 -8.65
N PRO A 1044 24.09 -17.53 -9.80
CA PRO A 1044 25.33 -16.78 -9.94
C PRO A 1044 25.08 -15.27 -9.94
N VAL A 1045 26.06 -14.52 -9.42
CA VAL A 1045 26.07 -13.06 -9.53
C VAL A 1045 26.67 -12.69 -10.88
N THR A 1046 25.89 -11.95 -11.66
CA THR A 1046 26.25 -11.50 -13.01
C THR A 1046 26.26 -9.98 -13.05
N ASN A 1047 26.81 -9.42 -14.14
CA ASN A 1047 26.77 -7.98 -14.39
C ASN A 1047 25.37 -7.35 -14.32
N GLN A 1048 24.34 -8.16 -14.57
CA GLN A 1048 22.94 -7.76 -14.61
C GLN A 1048 22.29 -7.72 -13.22
N ASN A 1049 22.69 -8.63 -12.33
CA ASN A 1049 22.06 -8.79 -11.00
C ASN A 1049 22.94 -8.34 -9.83
N ARG A 1050 24.18 -7.86 -10.08
CA ARG A 1050 25.11 -7.37 -9.04
C ARG A 1050 24.54 -6.31 -8.11
N LEU A 1051 23.70 -5.40 -8.62
CA LEU A 1051 23.08 -4.36 -7.77
C LEU A 1051 22.06 -4.98 -6.81
N ALA A 1052 21.33 -6.02 -7.24
CA ALA A 1052 20.47 -6.80 -6.36
C ALA A 1052 21.30 -7.52 -5.29
N TYR A 1053 22.40 -8.18 -5.68
CA TYR A 1053 23.32 -8.82 -4.72
C TYR A 1053 23.81 -7.84 -3.65
N ILE A 1054 24.28 -6.65 -4.05
CA ILE A 1054 24.70 -5.58 -3.13
C ILE A 1054 23.56 -5.18 -2.19
N SER A 1055 22.35 -5.00 -2.73
CA SER A 1055 21.17 -4.62 -1.93
C SER A 1055 20.78 -5.72 -0.92
N TYR A 1056 20.78 -6.99 -1.32
CA TYR A 1056 20.49 -8.11 -0.42
C TYR A 1056 21.58 -8.28 0.64
N MET A 1057 22.86 -8.09 0.30
CA MET A 1057 23.98 -8.13 1.23
C MET A 1057 23.85 -7.04 2.31
N ALA A 1058 23.59 -5.79 1.89
CA ALA A 1058 23.36 -4.67 2.81
C ALA A 1058 22.15 -4.93 3.72
N ARG A 1059 21.05 -5.45 3.16
CA ARG A 1059 19.85 -5.83 3.93
C ARG A 1059 20.15 -6.94 4.94
N HIS A 1060 20.93 -7.95 4.55
CA HIS A 1060 21.29 -9.03 5.48
C HIS A 1060 22.09 -8.51 6.67
N ARG A 1061 23.19 -7.78 6.41
CA ARG A 1061 24.09 -7.26 7.44
C ARG A 1061 23.44 -6.23 8.36
N LEU A 1062 22.69 -5.28 7.80
CA LEU A 1062 22.14 -4.16 8.57
C LEU A 1062 20.77 -4.45 9.20
N GLN A 1063 19.96 -5.34 8.61
CA GLN A 1063 18.58 -5.57 9.04
C GLN A 1063 18.33 -7.01 9.50
N ASN A 1064 18.58 -8.03 8.67
CA ASN A 1064 18.15 -9.39 8.97
C ASN A 1064 18.98 -10.03 10.08
N GLN A 1065 20.31 -9.88 10.03
CA GLN A 1065 21.23 -10.48 10.99
C GLN A 1065 21.01 -9.96 12.43
N PRO A 1066 20.97 -8.63 12.70
CA PRO A 1066 20.72 -8.11 14.04
C PRO A 1066 19.23 -7.96 14.39
N TYR A 1067 18.31 -8.57 13.63
CA TYR A 1067 16.87 -8.29 13.73
C TYR A 1067 16.31 -8.54 15.13
N LEU A 1068 16.60 -9.70 15.72
CA LEU A 1068 16.04 -10.11 17.02
C LEU A 1068 16.56 -9.22 18.16
N GLN A 1069 17.87 -8.97 18.19
CA GLN A 1069 18.54 -8.13 19.18
C GLN A 1069 18.04 -6.68 19.10
N THR A 1070 18.00 -6.13 17.89
CA THR A 1070 17.54 -4.75 17.66
C THR A 1070 16.07 -4.61 18.05
N THR A 1071 15.22 -5.58 17.69
CA THR A 1071 13.80 -5.53 18.00
C THR A 1071 13.55 -5.65 19.50
N ALA A 1072 14.29 -6.51 20.21
CA ALA A 1072 14.21 -6.64 21.66
C ALA A 1072 14.61 -5.34 22.37
N PHE A 1073 15.75 -4.74 21.98
CA PHE A 1073 16.18 -3.44 22.51
C PHE A 1073 15.15 -2.34 22.25
N LEU A 1074 14.64 -2.22 21.02
CA LEU A 1074 13.64 -1.21 20.66
C LEU A 1074 12.31 -1.42 21.37
N ARG A 1075 11.90 -2.67 21.63
CA ARG A 1075 10.74 -2.99 22.46
C ARG A 1075 10.91 -2.43 23.87
N GLY A 1076 12.07 -2.66 24.48
CA GLY A 1076 12.40 -2.13 25.80
C GLY A 1076 12.38 -0.60 25.83
N LEU A 1077 13.01 0.04 24.85
CA LEU A 1077 12.99 1.49 24.70
C LEU A 1077 11.56 2.03 24.54
N ALA A 1078 10.72 1.36 23.74
CA ALA A 1078 9.33 1.72 23.50
C ALA A 1078 8.45 1.66 24.76
N THR A 1079 8.79 0.82 25.74
CA THR A 1079 8.08 0.79 27.04
C THR A 1079 8.28 2.06 27.85
N MET A 1080 9.43 2.73 27.67
CA MET A 1080 9.80 3.95 28.40
C MET A 1080 9.45 5.21 27.61
N ILE A 1081 9.81 5.27 26.34
CA ILE A 1081 9.60 6.41 25.44
C ILE A 1081 8.73 5.97 24.27
N GLN A 1082 7.63 6.67 24.01
CA GLN A 1082 6.76 6.30 22.89
C GLN A 1082 7.52 6.43 21.55
N PRO A 1083 7.49 5.40 20.68
CA PRO A 1083 8.20 5.45 19.40
C PRO A 1083 7.85 6.64 18.50
N SER A 1084 6.61 7.14 18.57
CA SER A 1084 6.16 8.33 17.85
C SER A 1084 6.95 9.59 18.23
N TRP A 1085 7.40 9.70 19.48
CA TRP A 1085 8.19 10.84 19.96
C TRP A 1085 9.62 10.80 19.41
N LEU A 1086 10.20 9.61 19.27
CA LEU A 1086 11.54 9.44 18.68
C LEU A 1086 11.55 9.70 17.17
N SER A 1087 10.42 9.50 16.49
CA SER A 1087 10.28 9.78 15.05
C SER A 1087 10.46 11.26 14.68
N MET A 1088 10.46 12.15 15.68
CA MET A 1088 10.69 13.59 15.51
C MET A 1088 12.15 13.95 15.23
N PHE A 1089 13.08 13.01 15.36
CA PHE A 1089 14.51 13.27 15.32
C PHE A 1089 15.21 12.40 14.27
N ASN A 1090 16.18 12.96 13.55
CA ASN A 1090 17.08 12.18 12.71
C ASN A 1090 18.17 11.49 13.57
N HIS A 1091 19.05 10.69 12.96
CA HIS A 1091 20.07 9.95 13.71
C HIS A 1091 21.07 10.84 14.48
N SER A 1092 21.52 11.97 13.91
CA SER A 1092 22.49 12.86 14.59
C SER A 1092 21.81 13.66 15.71
N GLU A 1093 20.56 14.07 15.50
CA GLU A 1093 19.72 14.70 16.50
C GLU A 1093 19.41 13.75 17.67
N LEU A 1094 19.11 12.46 17.39
CA LEU A 1094 18.93 11.44 18.42
C LEU A 1094 20.21 11.21 19.22
N GLN A 1095 21.36 11.12 18.56
CA GLN A 1095 22.65 11.01 19.26
C GLN A 1095 22.88 12.22 20.18
N THR A 1096 22.46 13.41 19.76
CA THR A 1096 22.56 14.64 20.55
C THR A 1096 21.56 14.64 21.72
N LEU A 1097 20.37 14.05 21.54
CA LEU A 1097 19.37 13.92 22.60
C LEU A 1097 19.82 12.95 23.70
N ILE A 1098 20.54 11.88 23.33
CA ILE A 1098 21.05 10.85 24.25
C ILE A 1098 22.33 11.32 24.96
N GLY A 1099 23.31 11.79 24.19
CA GLY A 1099 24.65 12.11 24.69
C GLY A 1099 24.88 13.59 24.99
N GLY A 1100 24.01 14.51 24.55
CA GLY A 1100 24.26 15.94 24.63
C GLY A 1100 25.09 16.47 23.44
N THR A 1101 25.31 17.78 23.43
CA THR A 1101 25.91 18.48 22.28
C THR A 1101 27.41 18.23 22.18
N SER A 1102 27.89 17.98 20.95
CA SER A 1102 29.32 17.86 20.64
C SER A 1102 30.03 19.20 20.48
N SER A 1103 29.30 20.33 20.48
CA SER A 1103 29.87 21.68 20.46
C SER A 1103 30.78 21.94 21.66
N SER A 1104 31.71 22.89 21.53
CA SER A 1104 32.53 23.33 22.65
C SER A 1104 31.66 23.84 23.79
N ILE A 1105 32.10 23.64 25.03
CA ILE A 1105 31.36 24.10 26.21
C ILE A 1105 31.33 25.64 26.23
N ASP A 1106 30.12 26.21 26.20
CA ASP A 1106 29.90 27.64 26.41
C ASP A 1106 30.05 27.96 27.91
N ILE A 1107 31.21 28.52 28.26
CA ILE A 1107 31.55 28.88 29.63
C ILE A 1107 30.68 30.04 30.13
N ASP A 1108 30.28 30.96 29.26
CA ASP A 1108 29.43 32.09 29.67
C ASP A 1108 28.01 31.60 29.97
N ASP A 1109 27.51 30.62 29.22
CA ASP A 1109 26.23 29.97 29.55
C ASP A 1109 26.29 29.14 30.84
N LEU A 1110 27.36 28.37 31.04
CA LEU A 1110 27.57 27.61 32.27
C LEU A 1110 27.62 28.55 33.49
N ARG A 1111 28.35 29.67 33.39
CA ARG A 1111 28.45 30.68 34.45
C ARG A 1111 27.11 31.33 34.78
N ARG A 1112 26.32 31.73 33.77
CA ARG A 1112 24.98 32.34 33.98
C ARG A 1112 24.01 31.40 34.71
N ASN A 1113 24.19 30.10 34.55
CA ASN A 1113 23.30 29.08 35.11
C ASN A 1113 23.90 28.36 36.34
N THR A 1114 25.02 28.83 36.88
CA THR A 1114 25.66 28.27 38.08
C THR A 1114 25.04 28.84 39.36
N GLN A 1115 24.75 27.99 40.34
CA GLN A 1115 24.36 28.40 41.68
C GLN A 1115 25.57 28.43 42.61
N TYR A 1116 25.71 29.49 43.39
CA TYR A 1116 26.77 29.59 44.40
C TYR A 1116 26.21 29.38 45.79
N GLY A 1117 26.96 28.69 46.65
CA GLY A 1117 26.58 28.41 48.04
C GLY A 1117 27.71 28.69 49.02
N GLY A 1118 27.34 28.87 50.29
CA GLY A 1118 28.29 29.19 51.36
C GLY A 1118 28.89 30.60 51.21
N VAL A 1119 30.21 30.75 51.36
CA VAL A 1119 30.89 32.06 51.21
C VAL A 1119 31.00 32.55 49.77
N TYR A 1120 30.64 31.70 48.78
CA TYR A 1120 30.67 32.06 47.37
C TYR A 1120 29.38 32.66 46.84
N VAL A 1121 28.33 32.78 47.67
CA VAL A 1121 27.12 33.53 47.32
C VAL A 1121 27.51 34.97 46.96
N ILE A 1122 26.85 35.55 45.95
CA ILE A 1122 27.05 36.95 45.58
C ILE A 1122 26.78 37.83 46.81
N GLY A 1123 27.73 38.68 47.17
CA GLY A 1123 27.62 39.51 48.36
C GLY A 1123 26.49 40.53 48.26
N ASP A 1124 26.15 41.16 49.39
CA ASP A 1124 25.17 42.26 49.43
C ASP A 1124 25.61 43.47 48.58
N ASP A 1125 26.91 43.54 48.24
CA ASP A 1125 27.53 44.49 47.34
C ASP A 1125 27.35 44.15 45.84
N GLY A 1126 26.73 43.01 45.53
CA GLY A 1126 26.52 42.52 44.17
C GLY A 1126 27.78 41.96 43.51
N LEU A 1127 28.87 41.76 44.27
CA LEU A 1127 30.15 41.27 43.74
C LEU A 1127 30.30 39.75 43.95
N GLU A 1128 30.91 39.09 42.96
CA GLU A 1128 31.32 37.69 43.06
C GLU A 1128 32.61 37.57 43.87
N HIS A 1129 32.74 36.51 44.67
CA HIS A 1129 33.95 36.20 45.43
C HIS A 1129 35.19 36.04 44.51
N GLN A 1130 36.37 36.48 44.96
CA GLN A 1130 37.61 36.48 44.16
C GLN A 1130 37.95 35.08 43.61
N THR A 1131 37.86 34.02 44.43
CA THR A 1131 38.08 32.63 43.98
C THR A 1131 37.14 32.20 42.86
N ILE A 1132 35.89 32.66 42.84
CA ILE A 1132 34.92 32.35 41.77
C ILE A 1132 35.32 33.06 40.47
N GLN A 1133 35.80 34.31 40.56
CA GLN A 1133 36.31 35.04 39.41
C GLN A 1133 37.54 34.33 38.80
N ILE A 1134 38.46 33.87 39.65
CA ILE A 1134 39.63 33.07 39.24
C ILE A 1134 39.18 31.75 38.59
N PHE A 1135 38.24 31.04 39.20
CA PHE A 1135 37.71 29.79 38.65
C PHE A 1135 37.19 29.97 37.21
N TRP A 1136 36.37 30.99 36.95
CA TRP A 1136 35.86 31.25 35.61
C TRP A 1136 36.94 31.72 34.64
N HIS A 1137 37.95 32.45 35.13
CA HIS A 1137 39.10 32.82 34.32
C HIS A 1137 39.88 31.57 33.88
N VAL A 1138 40.19 30.67 34.82
CA VAL A 1138 40.83 29.38 34.54
C VAL A 1138 40.00 28.55 33.55
N MET A 1139 38.69 28.41 33.77
CA MET A 1139 37.79 27.67 32.86
C MET A 1139 37.83 28.21 31.42
N LYS A 1140 37.97 29.52 31.22
CA LYS A 1140 38.12 30.12 29.88
C LYS A 1140 39.49 29.84 29.25
N GLN A 1141 40.54 29.64 30.04
CA GLN A 1141 41.87 29.31 29.53
C GLN A 1141 42.06 27.81 29.22
N LEU A 1142 41.28 26.93 29.84
CA LEU A 1142 41.32 25.49 29.57
C LEU A 1142 40.97 25.16 28.12
N SER A 1143 41.59 24.12 27.57
CA SER A 1143 41.21 23.51 26.29
C SER A 1143 39.81 22.87 26.37
N ASP A 1144 39.17 22.63 25.23
CA ASP A 1144 37.83 22.00 25.24
C ASP A 1144 37.84 20.61 25.90
N GLY A 1145 38.90 19.81 25.68
CA GLY A 1145 39.07 18.52 26.35
C GLY A 1145 39.13 18.62 27.87
N GLU A 1146 39.89 19.58 28.40
CA GLU A 1146 39.98 19.84 29.84
C GLU A 1146 38.66 20.39 30.41
N ARG A 1147 37.98 21.30 29.69
CA ARG A 1147 36.65 21.78 30.09
C ARG A 1147 35.65 20.64 30.20
N ARG A 1148 35.67 19.70 29.24
CA ARG A 1148 34.81 18.50 29.26
C ARG A 1148 35.17 17.57 30.41
N ALA A 1149 36.45 17.44 30.74
CA ALA A 1149 36.91 16.65 31.88
C ALA A 1149 36.42 17.27 33.20
N VAL A 1150 36.51 18.60 33.37
CA VAL A 1150 35.95 19.32 34.54
C VAL A 1150 34.43 19.16 34.59
N LEU A 1151 33.73 19.28 33.46
CA LEU A 1151 32.29 19.11 33.40
C LEU A 1151 31.90 17.66 33.77
N LYS A 1152 32.62 16.65 33.27
CA LYS A 1152 32.43 15.23 33.63
C LYS A 1152 32.71 15.00 35.11
N PHE A 1153 33.74 15.65 35.66
CA PHE A 1153 34.09 15.55 37.07
C PHE A 1153 32.98 16.08 38.00
N VAL A 1154 32.24 17.11 37.59
CA VAL A 1154 31.14 17.68 38.39
C VAL A 1154 29.78 17.08 38.05
N THR A 1155 29.53 16.68 36.81
CA THR A 1155 28.17 16.31 36.33
C THR A 1155 28.04 14.88 35.86
N SER A 1156 29.13 14.10 35.86
CA SER A 1156 29.27 12.76 35.26
C SER A 1156 29.11 12.69 33.74
N THR A 1157 28.88 13.83 33.07
CA THR A 1157 28.75 13.89 31.60
C THR A 1157 29.76 14.89 31.02
N PRO A 1158 30.53 14.52 29.98
CA PRO A 1158 31.48 15.43 29.34
C PRO A 1158 30.85 16.42 28.35
N ARG A 1159 29.52 16.51 28.29
CA ARG A 1159 28.78 17.25 27.25
C ARG A 1159 27.72 18.14 27.88
N ALA A 1160 27.53 19.31 27.29
CA ALA A 1160 26.51 20.26 27.73
C ALA A 1160 25.10 19.77 27.34
N PRO A 1161 24.06 20.08 28.15
CA PRO A 1161 22.68 19.87 27.76
C PRO A 1161 22.33 20.64 26.48
N LEU A 1162 21.44 20.08 25.67
CA LEU A 1162 21.12 20.64 24.35
C LEU A 1162 20.56 22.07 24.40
N LEU A 1163 19.65 22.34 25.34
CA LEU A 1163 18.99 23.64 25.49
C LEU A 1163 19.80 24.62 26.37
N GLY A 1164 21.11 24.36 26.54
CA GLY A 1164 21.99 25.11 27.42
C GLY A 1164 21.92 24.65 28.88
N PHE A 1165 22.84 25.19 29.70
CA PHE A 1165 23.00 24.81 31.10
C PHE A 1165 21.82 25.23 31.99
N GLY A 1166 20.94 26.12 31.53
CA GLY A 1166 19.70 26.46 32.22
C GLY A 1166 18.72 25.29 32.36
N THR A 1167 18.88 24.25 31.53
CA THR A 1167 18.08 23.02 31.59
C THR A 1167 18.76 21.89 32.37
N LEU A 1168 19.96 22.11 32.90
CA LEU A 1168 20.64 21.15 33.76
C LEU A 1168 19.90 21.08 35.10
N SER A 1169 19.34 19.91 35.43
CA SER A 1169 18.68 19.66 36.71
C SER A 1169 19.34 18.47 37.42
N PRO A 1170 19.82 18.63 38.66
CA PRO A 1170 19.98 19.90 39.40
C PRO A 1170 20.98 20.86 38.74
N ARG A 1171 20.94 22.16 39.05
CA ARG A 1171 21.85 23.13 38.42
C ARG A 1171 23.30 22.91 38.84
N PHE A 1172 24.24 23.28 37.97
CA PHE A 1172 25.66 23.31 38.31
C PHE A 1172 25.85 24.23 39.51
N SER A 1173 26.52 23.74 40.55
CA SER A 1173 26.63 24.45 41.82
C SER A 1173 28.08 24.50 42.29
N ILE A 1174 28.50 25.61 42.91
CA ILE A 1174 29.83 25.74 43.54
C ILE A 1174 29.65 26.16 45.00
N ARG A 1175 30.30 25.43 45.92
CA ARG A 1175 30.32 25.75 47.35
C ARG A 1175 31.75 25.71 47.89
N ASP A 1176 32.01 26.47 48.95
CA ASP A 1176 33.32 26.48 49.59
C ASP A 1176 33.66 25.15 50.29
N ALA A 1177 34.93 24.78 50.24
CA ALA A 1177 35.50 23.59 50.89
C ALA A 1177 36.48 23.94 52.03
N GLY A 1178 36.42 25.16 52.56
CA GLY A 1178 37.31 25.72 53.57
C GLY A 1178 38.45 26.58 53.00
N SER A 1179 39.28 27.12 53.90
CA SER A 1179 40.40 28.02 53.58
C SER A 1179 41.73 27.31 53.30
N ASN A 1180 41.81 25.99 53.52
CA ASN A 1180 43.04 25.24 53.28
C ASN A 1180 43.28 25.06 51.78
N GLN A 1181 44.29 25.75 51.24
CA GLN A 1181 44.68 25.72 49.82
C GLN A 1181 45.42 24.44 49.41
N GLU A 1182 45.79 23.55 50.34
CA GLU A 1182 46.39 22.25 49.98
C GLU A 1182 45.34 21.20 49.60
N ARG A 1183 44.10 21.38 50.06
CA ARG A 1183 42.99 20.45 49.84
C ARG A 1183 42.61 20.42 48.35
N LEU A 1184 42.38 19.25 47.77
CA LEU A 1184 41.90 19.16 46.38
C LEU A 1184 40.42 19.55 46.27
N PRO A 1185 39.98 20.11 45.12
CA PRO A 1185 38.56 20.24 44.82
C PRO A 1185 37.91 18.85 44.84
N SER A 1186 36.72 18.76 45.41
CA SER A 1186 35.92 17.53 45.44
C SER A 1186 34.55 17.79 44.84
N THR A 1187 33.85 16.75 44.42
CA THR A 1187 32.53 16.88 43.81
C THR A 1187 31.49 16.04 44.49
N SER A 1188 30.24 16.45 44.34
CA SER A 1188 29.07 15.63 44.61
C SER A 1188 28.26 15.61 43.33
N THR A 1189 28.67 14.71 42.42
CA THR A 1189 28.13 14.56 41.06
C THR A 1189 26.62 14.35 41.04
N CYS A 1190 26.12 13.69 42.08
CA CYS A 1190 24.73 13.54 42.49
C CYS A 1190 23.88 14.82 42.38
N VAL A 1191 24.44 15.97 42.76
CA VAL A 1191 23.77 17.27 42.78
C VAL A 1191 24.47 18.32 41.92
N ASN A 1192 25.32 17.88 40.99
CA ASN A 1192 26.16 18.73 40.13
C ASN A 1192 26.93 19.80 40.93
N LEU A 1193 27.45 19.44 42.12
CA LEU A 1193 28.12 20.35 43.06
C LEU A 1193 29.63 20.18 43.02
N LEU A 1194 30.35 21.29 42.79
CA LEU A 1194 31.79 21.43 42.99
C LEU A 1194 32.08 22.07 44.35
N LYS A 1195 32.78 21.34 45.22
CA LYS A 1195 33.31 21.85 46.48
C LYS A 1195 34.71 22.40 46.21
N LEU A 1196 34.82 23.72 46.12
CA LEU A 1196 36.03 24.43 45.75
C LEU A 1196 36.67 25.08 46.99
N PRO A 1197 37.94 24.78 47.33
CA PRO A 1197 38.69 25.51 48.35
C PRO A 1197 38.93 26.98 47.96
N MET A 1198 39.12 27.85 48.96
CA MET A 1198 39.38 29.28 48.75
C MET A 1198 40.82 29.57 48.26
N TYR A 1199 41.11 29.14 47.04
CA TYR A 1199 42.35 29.49 46.36
C TYR A 1199 42.41 30.99 46.07
N THR A 1200 43.59 31.56 46.31
CA THR A 1200 43.90 32.97 46.03
C THR A 1200 44.74 33.15 44.77
N ASP A 1201 45.40 32.07 44.32
CA ASP A 1201 46.30 32.05 43.17
C ASP A 1201 45.68 31.22 42.02
N GLU A 1202 45.82 31.74 40.80
CA GLU A 1202 45.25 31.14 39.58
C GLU A 1202 45.95 29.85 39.17
N ASP A 1203 47.29 29.81 39.23
CA ASP A 1203 48.08 28.66 38.82
C ASP A 1203 47.82 27.49 39.77
N VAL A 1204 47.73 27.78 41.07
CA VAL A 1204 47.40 26.78 42.10
C VAL A 1204 45.99 26.21 41.89
N LEU A 1205 44.99 27.07 41.60
CA LEU A 1205 43.63 26.60 41.33
C LEU A 1205 43.62 25.68 40.10
N LYS A 1206 44.30 26.07 39.02
CA LYS A 1206 44.35 25.30 37.76
C LYS A 1206 45.04 23.95 37.96
N GLU A 1207 46.20 23.92 38.60
CA GLU A 1207 46.94 22.69 38.89
C GLU A 1207 46.11 21.72 39.73
N LYS A 1208 45.55 22.19 40.85
CA LYS A 1208 44.77 21.36 41.78
C LYS A 1208 43.45 20.89 41.18
N LEU A 1209 42.78 21.73 40.37
CA LEU A 1209 41.55 21.35 39.68
C LEU A 1209 41.81 20.25 38.65
N LEU A 1210 42.80 20.42 37.77
CA LEU A 1210 43.12 19.41 36.76
C LEU A 1210 43.66 18.12 37.39
N TYR A 1211 44.47 18.24 38.45
CA TYR A 1211 44.92 17.07 39.21
C TYR A 1211 43.73 16.28 39.76
N ALA A 1212 42.77 16.94 40.42
CA ALA A 1212 41.57 16.28 40.94
C ALA A 1212 40.77 15.61 39.82
N VAL A 1213 40.55 16.30 38.70
CA VAL A 1213 39.80 15.81 37.53
C VAL A 1213 40.43 14.55 36.92
N PHE A 1214 41.75 14.51 36.76
CA PHE A 1214 42.45 13.39 36.11
C PHE A 1214 42.90 12.29 37.06
N SER A 1215 42.86 12.51 38.37
CA SER A 1215 43.29 11.52 39.38
C SER A 1215 42.38 10.29 39.47
N GLY A 1216 41.18 10.31 38.87
CA GLY A 1216 40.29 9.15 38.76
C GLY A 1216 39.71 8.62 40.08
N ALA A 1217 40.02 9.28 41.20
CA ALA A 1217 39.52 8.91 42.53
C ALA A 1217 38.06 9.37 42.70
N GLY A 1218 37.12 8.51 42.31
CA GLY A 1218 35.70 8.67 42.63
C GLY A 1218 35.45 8.46 44.12
N PHE A 1219 34.53 9.25 44.70
CA PHE A 1219 33.92 9.22 46.05
C PHE A 1219 34.82 9.10 47.31
N ASP A 1220 35.98 8.45 47.25
CA ASP A 1220 36.90 8.17 48.38
C ASP A 1220 37.67 9.40 48.91
N LEU A 1221 37.58 10.55 48.25
CA LEU A 1221 38.25 11.79 48.65
C LEU A 1221 37.35 12.76 49.44
N SER A 1222 36.11 12.34 49.76
CA SER A 1222 35.08 13.18 50.43
C SER A 1222 35.32 13.37 51.92
#